data_AF-A0A7J9S2L5-F1
#
_entry.id   AF-A0A7J9S2L5-F1
#
_cell.length_a   1.000
_cell.length_b   1.000
_cell.length_c   1.000
_cell.angle_alpha   90.00
_cell.angle_beta   90.00
_cell.angle_gamma   90.00
#
_symmetry.space_group_name_H-M   'P 1'
#
loop_
_entity.id
_entity.type
_entity.pdbx_description
1 polymer ?
#
loop_
_entity_poly.entity_id
_entity_poly.type
_entity_poly.pdbx_seq_one_letter_code
_entity_poly.pdbx_strand_id
1 'polypeptide(L)'
;MNKCYIMIILLLLSMGFVSADELIWNNSYDYASSNDYGMSIAVDGNGNFYIIGQGYDGSSNNIITLKYYANGTLAWNNSYDYASSHDYGMSIAVDGNGNSYITGYGRNGSFEDIITLKYYTNGTLAWNNSYDHVSGNDRGNSIAVDGNGNSYITGYGYNESHNDIITLKYYTNGTLAWNNTYDYASSHDYGNSIAVDGNGNSYITGYGYDGSTYEIITLKYYTNGTLAWNNPYDYNSGNDEGKSIAVDGNGNSYITGYGRNGSYTDIITLKYYTNGTLAWNNPYDHASNSDYGLSIAVDGNGTAYITGYGVNGSSDDIITLKYYTNGTLAWNNSYDYNSGNDEGKSIAVDGNGNSYITGYGRNGSYTDIITLKYYTNGTLAWNNPYDHASNSDYGLSIAVDGNGTAYITGYGVNGSSDDIITLKYYTNGTLAWNNSYDYASSHDEGDSIAVDGNGNSYITGYGRNGSFEDIITLKYYANGNLAWNNPYDYNSGNDRGNSIAVDGNGTAYITGYGYDGSYSEIIILKYGFLVDTTAPVVIINTLNQTYNYNTSLNVTVTDSNLDSVVAEINGATNITLTKIDNYYGTDHEFDDGSYTVRIYANDTFGNVNSTETIQFMVDTTGPEFTIHSPINTTVYTVNHFMVNITAEDPCGVDNIKSDIDGWVNTLAEYPTYYYIGYTGMPDENYTIIFTAMDNLGNTAVKEIYVIVDTKPPEITINYPINGSYNTMDMFINATLTDLSGIKNATAELNGINYPLNENNDYYTLNKTLFEGDYTLKVYATDNNNNTNVSDVVAFTIDTTYPEVTIKTSNISDSKNLAVNVTATDEKSKLSTNISVINAVTGDLVDSTLKFTNGTYQVVLSVTADGTYNITASTTDAAGNINTTEPITVLVDTTVPAVTINHEEDDYNHSKNILNVTVNDATLLSVIAEITNETISRNITLENISGYFGNSTYEFAQGEYFVRIYAEDIAGNVNSSETIDFMVDWIAPEVSISNPVNGSYTGVNDTELNFTITDNVCESVMCNISVNGNLVNSSEANTSLTLTYNLTLNEGENNITISAIDDVGNIGESTNAVTVDTTFPTVVINTVEKSYNYNSSILNVTATDTNLDSVVAEIN
;
A
#
# COMPACT_ATOMS: atom_id res chain seq x y z
N MET A 1 -57.70 -25.26 -0.04
CA MET A 1 -57.07 -24.32 0.93
C MET A 1 -56.05 -23.45 0.20
N ASN A 2 -56.49 -22.70 -0.82
CA ASN A 2 -55.63 -22.43 -1.99
C ASN A 2 -54.84 -21.11 -1.92
N LYS A 3 -54.87 -20.41 -0.78
CA LYS A 3 -54.05 -19.22 -0.52
C LYS A 3 -52.54 -19.49 -0.39
N CYS A 4 -52.10 -20.76 -0.35
CA CYS A 4 -50.67 -21.10 -0.24
C CYS A 4 -49.96 -21.42 -1.58
N TYR A 5 -50.68 -21.74 -2.67
CA TYR A 5 -50.02 -22.00 -3.95
C TYR A 5 -49.60 -20.73 -4.70
N ILE A 6 -50.36 -19.64 -4.53
CA ILE A 6 -50.09 -18.33 -5.15
C ILE A 6 -48.77 -17.72 -4.66
N MET A 7 -48.36 -18.02 -3.43
CA MET A 7 -47.11 -17.48 -2.85
C MET A 7 -45.87 -18.30 -3.21
N ILE A 8 -46.01 -19.52 -3.74
CA ILE A 8 -44.87 -20.41 -4.08
C ILE A 8 -44.44 -20.26 -5.54
N ILE A 9 -45.37 -19.98 -6.47
CA ILE A 9 -45.00 -19.72 -7.88
C ILE A 9 -44.31 -18.35 -8.03
N LEU A 10 -44.68 -17.33 -7.24
CA LEU A 10 -43.94 -16.06 -7.21
C LEU A 10 -42.52 -16.19 -6.62
N LEU A 11 -42.27 -17.16 -5.73
CA LEU A 11 -40.96 -17.35 -5.07
C LEU A 11 -39.98 -18.21 -5.88
N LEU A 12 -40.43 -18.86 -6.95
CA LEU A 12 -39.57 -19.60 -7.89
C LEU A 12 -39.19 -18.80 -9.15
N LEU A 13 -39.78 -17.62 -9.34
CA LEU A 13 -39.34 -16.61 -10.32
C LEU A 13 -38.55 -15.46 -9.67
N SER A 14 -38.46 -15.41 -8.33
CA SER A 14 -37.62 -14.44 -7.61
C SER A 14 -36.16 -14.90 -7.42
N MET A 15 -35.71 -15.94 -8.14
CA MET A 15 -34.32 -16.00 -8.57
C MET A 15 -34.15 -14.92 -9.64
N GLY A 16 -33.98 -13.67 -9.18
CA GLY A 16 -33.51 -12.61 -10.04
C GLY A 16 -32.21 -13.09 -10.66
N PHE A 17 -32.22 -13.36 -11.97
CA PHE A 17 -30.99 -13.43 -12.72
C PHE A 17 -30.31 -12.09 -12.49
N VAL A 18 -29.16 -12.12 -11.82
CA VAL A 18 -28.25 -10.97 -11.83
C VAL A 18 -27.95 -10.76 -13.31
N SER A 19 -28.50 -9.68 -13.88
CA SER A 19 -28.21 -9.33 -15.26
C SER A 19 -26.69 -9.24 -15.38
N ALA A 20 -26.14 -9.63 -16.53
CA ALA A 20 -24.75 -9.30 -16.79
C ALA A 20 -24.58 -7.79 -16.60
N ASP A 21 -23.42 -7.38 -16.09
CA ASP A 21 -23.01 -6.00 -16.28
C ASP A 21 -22.94 -5.79 -17.80
N GLU A 22 -23.72 -4.85 -18.31
CA GLU A 22 -23.77 -4.55 -19.74
C GLU A 22 -23.39 -3.08 -19.96
N LEU A 23 -23.31 -2.68 -21.22
CA LEU A 23 -23.24 -1.26 -21.58
C LEU A 23 -24.56 -0.58 -21.21
N ILE A 24 -24.71 -0.18 -19.93
CA ILE A 24 -25.92 0.52 -19.45
C ILE A 24 -26.17 1.76 -20.30
N TRP A 25 -25.08 2.43 -20.68
CA TRP A 25 -25.13 3.71 -21.35
C TRP A 25 -23.82 3.97 -22.10
N ASN A 26 -23.93 4.33 -23.37
CA ASN A 26 -22.90 4.99 -24.15
C ASN A 26 -23.42 6.33 -24.63
N ASN A 27 -22.48 7.21 -24.97
CA ASN A 27 -22.77 8.44 -25.69
C ASN A 27 -21.50 8.89 -26.42
N SER A 28 -21.64 9.35 -27.66
CA SER A 28 -20.64 10.19 -28.30
C SER A 28 -20.98 11.66 -28.06
N TYR A 29 -19.95 12.50 -27.97
CA TYR A 29 -20.11 13.94 -27.89
C TYR A 29 -19.40 14.58 -29.08
N ASP A 30 -20.20 14.87 -30.11
CA ASP A 30 -19.86 15.75 -31.23
C ASP A 30 -19.89 17.22 -30.77
N TYR A 31 -18.73 17.87 -30.82
CA TYR A 31 -18.61 19.30 -30.78
C TYR A 31 -18.52 19.88 -32.21
N ALA A 32 -19.61 20.55 -32.59
CA ALA A 32 -19.71 21.35 -33.82
C ALA A 32 -19.42 20.62 -35.15
N SER A 33 -19.56 19.29 -35.15
CA SER A 33 -19.31 18.37 -36.27
C SER A 33 -17.88 18.45 -36.76
N SER A 34 -16.94 18.22 -35.84
CA SER A 34 -15.52 18.12 -36.15
C SER A 34 -14.68 17.32 -35.11
N ASN A 35 -13.35 17.48 -35.08
CA ASN A 35 -12.43 16.55 -34.41
C ASN A 35 -12.26 16.81 -32.90
N ASP A 36 -12.71 15.87 -32.09
CA ASP A 36 -12.73 15.92 -30.64
C ASP A 36 -12.09 14.68 -30.00
N TYR A 37 -11.48 14.87 -28.82
CA TYR A 37 -10.69 13.83 -28.15
C TYR A 37 -10.85 13.89 -26.62
N GLY A 38 -11.33 12.81 -26.00
CA GLY A 38 -11.34 12.64 -24.55
C GLY A 38 -9.98 12.16 -24.03
N MET A 39 -9.42 12.86 -23.04
CA MET A 39 -8.04 12.66 -22.57
C MET A 39 -7.96 12.03 -21.17
N SER A 40 -8.83 12.42 -20.25
CA SER A 40 -8.78 11.95 -18.85
C SER A 40 -10.16 11.96 -18.21
N ILE A 41 -10.39 11.04 -17.27
CA ILE A 41 -11.65 10.87 -16.56
C ILE A 41 -11.42 10.78 -15.04
N ALA A 42 -12.33 11.38 -14.27
CA ALA A 42 -12.36 11.28 -12.82
C ALA A 42 -13.80 11.04 -12.32
N VAL A 43 -13.94 10.42 -11.15
CA VAL A 43 -15.22 10.05 -10.55
C VAL A 43 -15.32 10.58 -9.10
N ASP A 44 -16.50 11.06 -8.71
CA ASP A 44 -16.76 11.50 -7.32
C ASP A 44 -17.37 10.38 -6.47
N GLY A 45 -17.40 10.61 -5.14
CA GLY A 45 -17.94 9.65 -4.17
C GLY A 45 -19.45 9.36 -4.29
N ASN A 46 -20.16 10.00 -5.22
CA ASN A 46 -21.57 9.69 -5.55
C ASN A 46 -21.70 8.96 -6.89
N GLY A 47 -20.59 8.57 -7.53
CA GLY A 47 -20.59 7.94 -8.86
C GLY A 47 -20.90 8.91 -10.01
N ASN A 48 -20.81 10.23 -9.81
CA ASN A 48 -20.81 11.16 -10.94
C ASN A 48 -19.41 11.20 -11.55
N PHE A 49 -19.34 11.31 -12.87
CA PHE A 49 -18.08 11.23 -13.61
C PHE A 49 -17.88 12.44 -14.51
N TYR A 50 -16.62 12.84 -14.64
CA TYR A 50 -16.18 14.09 -15.22
C TYR A 50 -15.07 13.80 -16.22
N ILE A 51 -15.21 14.34 -17.42
CA ILE A 51 -14.34 14.07 -18.55
C ILE A 51 -13.75 15.38 -19.03
N ILE A 52 -12.45 15.36 -19.33
CA ILE A 52 -11.73 16.44 -19.97
C ILE A 52 -11.21 16.00 -21.33
N GLY A 53 -11.29 16.89 -22.30
CA GLY A 53 -10.78 16.71 -23.64
C GLY A 53 -10.68 18.02 -24.42
N GLN A 54 -10.56 17.90 -25.73
CA GLN A 54 -10.59 18.98 -26.71
C GLN A 54 -11.66 18.71 -27.76
N GLY A 55 -12.15 19.75 -28.44
CA GLY A 55 -13.04 19.58 -29.59
C GLY A 55 -13.00 20.74 -30.56
N TYR A 56 -13.04 20.48 -31.86
CA TYR A 56 -12.86 21.50 -32.90
C TYR A 56 -14.20 22.20 -33.21
N ASP A 57 -14.19 23.47 -33.64
CA ASP A 57 -15.42 24.25 -33.95
C ASP A 57 -15.57 24.63 -35.43
N GLY A 58 -14.74 24.05 -36.29
CA GLY A 58 -14.55 24.47 -37.68
C GLY A 58 -13.40 25.47 -37.87
N SER A 59 -12.97 26.16 -36.81
CA SER A 59 -11.85 27.12 -36.78
C SER A 59 -10.74 26.82 -35.77
N SER A 60 -11.09 26.26 -34.61
CA SER A 60 -10.21 26.07 -33.46
C SER A 60 -10.63 24.87 -32.62
N ASN A 61 -9.68 24.26 -31.91
CA ASN A 61 -9.98 23.34 -30.80
C ASN A 61 -10.39 24.15 -29.57
N ASN A 62 -11.38 23.71 -28.81
CA ASN A 62 -11.85 24.33 -27.58
C ASN A 62 -11.82 23.27 -26.47
N ILE A 63 -11.59 23.67 -25.21
CA ILE A 63 -11.57 22.70 -24.10
C ILE A 63 -12.99 22.18 -23.83
N ILE A 64 -13.17 20.85 -23.85
CA ILE A 64 -14.45 20.21 -23.58
C ILE A 64 -14.43 19.59 -22.19
N THR A 65 -15.35 20.04 -21.33
CA THR A 65 -15.62 19.41 -20.03
C THR A 65 -17.05 18.88 -19.99
N LEU A 66 -17.18 17.58 -19.76
CA LEU A 66 -18.47 16.90 -19.62
C LEU A 66 -18.65 16.41 -18.19
N LYS A 67 -19.89 16.51 -17.67
CA LYS A 67 -20.30 15.75 -16.49
C LYS A 67 -21.55 14.96 -16.78
N TYR A 68 -21.53 13.73 -16.32
CA TYR A 68 -22.70 12.86 -16.26
C TYR A 68 -23.03 12.54 -14.81
N TYR A 69 -24.33 12.48 -14.51
CA TYR A 69 -24.77 11.90 -13.24
C TYR A 69 -24.54 10.39 -13.22
N ALA A 70 -24.54 9.76 -12.04
CA ALA A 70 -24.39 8.31 -11.91
C ALA A 70 -25.40 7.49 -12.75
N ASN A 71 -26.55 8.05 -13.14
CA ASN A 71 -27.53 7.41 -14.02
C ASN A 71 -27.20 7.52 -15.53
N GLY A 72 -26.08 8.12 -15.92
CA GLY A 72 -25.69 8.35 -17.32
C GLY A 72 -26.35 9.54 -18.00
N THR A 73 -27.29 10.26 -17.36
CA THR A 73 -27.84 11.47 -18.00
C THR A 73 -26.81 12.60 -17.94
N LEU A 74 -26.55 13.24 -19.07
CA LEU A 74 -25.70 14.43 -19.19
C LEU A 74 -26.18 15.49 -18.20
N ALA A 75 -25.40 15.71 -17.14
CA ALA A 75 -25.68 16.74 -16.16
C ALA A 75 -25.47 18.11 -16.80
N TRP A 76 -24.41 18.22 -17.58
CA TRP A 76 -24.01 19.38 -18.35
C TRP A 76 -22.85 19.04 -19.28
N ASN A 77 -22.78 19.73 -20.41
CA ASN A 77 -21.59 19.85 -21.23
C ASN A 77 -21.18 21.33 -21.24
N ASN A 78 -19.89 21.60 -21.16
CA ASN A 78 -19.34 22.92 -21.34
C ASN A 78 -18.16 22.85 -22.30
N SER A 79 -18.21 23.65 -23.36
CA SER A 79 -17.02 24.03 -24.10
C SER A 79 -16.45 25.32 -23.52
N TYR A 80 -15.13 25.48 -23.61
CA TYR A 80 -14.43 26.69 -23.29
C TYR A 80 -13.51 27.03 -24.47
N ASP A 81 -13.92 28.04 -25.25
CA ASP A 81 -13.13 28.71 -26.27
C ASP A 81 -12.34 29.85 -25.59
N TYR A 82 -11.03 29.79 -25.68
CA TYR A 82 -10.12 30.84 -25.30
C TYR A 82 -9.59 31.61 -26.53
N ALA A 83 -9.96 32.89 -26.58
CA ALA A 83 -9.52 33.84 -27.62
C ALA A 83 -9.81 33.44 -29.09
N SER A 84 -10.72 32.50 -29.33
CA SER A 84 -11.09 31.95 -30.64
C SER A 84 -9.90 31.33 -31.36
N SER A 85 -9.22 30.42 -30.66
CA SER A 85 -8.04 29.69 -31.12
C SER A 85 -7.92 28.33 -30.43
N HIS A 86 -6.83 27.60 -30.68
CA HIS A 86 -6.73 26.17 -30.34
C HIS A 86 -6.37 25.89 -28.87
N ASP A 87 -7.27 25.20 -28.18
CA ASP A 87 -7.21 24.85 -26.77
C ASP A 87 -7.33 23.33 -26.53
N TYR A 88 -6.68 22.87 -25.46
CA TYR A 88 -6.40 21.46 -25.18
C TYR A 88 -6.51 21.19 -23.68
N GLY A 89 -7.34 20.23 -23.29
CA GLY A 89 -7.52 19.81 -21.89
C GLY A 89 -6.64 18.60 -21.57
N MET A 90 -5.79 18.71 -20.54
CA MET A 90 -4.75 17.71 -20.26
C MET A 90 -5.04 16.83 -19.04
N SER A 91 -5.57 17.41 -17.95
CA SER A 91 -5.75 16.69 -16.69
C SER A 91 -6.94 17.23 -15.89
N ILE A 92 -7.60 16.35 -15.14
CA ILE A 92 -8.80 16.64 -14.33
C ILE A 92 -8.68 16.06 -12.93
N ALA A 93 -9.14 16.83 -11.94
CA ALA A 93 -9.27 16.42 -10.56
C ALA A 93 -10.65 16.83 -10.01
N VAL A 94 -11.14 16.14 -8.99
CA VAL A 94 -12.47 16.36 -8.40
C VAL A 94 -12.37 16.46 -6.89
N ASP A 95 -13.05 17.46 -6.29
CA ASP A 95 -13.08 17.61 -4.84
C ASP A 95 -14.15 16.73 -4.17
N GLY A 96 -14.08 16.59 -2.83
CA GLY A 96 -15.05 15.83 -2.05
C GLY A 96 -16.50 16.36 -2.09
N ASN A 97 -16.77 17.49 -2.76
CA ASN A 97 -18.12 18.00 -3.00
C ASN A 97 -18.61 17.71 -4.44
N GLY A 98 -17.80 17.06 -5.28
CA GLY A 98 -18.13 16.83 -6.70
C GLY A 98 -18.03 18.10 -7.55
N ASN A 99 -17.08 19.00 -7.27
CA ASN A 99 -16.67 20.03 -8.22
C ASN A 99 -15.45 19.55 -9.01
N SER A 100 -15.45 19.75 -10.33
CA SER A 100 -14.31 19.42 -11.17
C SER A 100 -13.39 20.61 -11.37
N TYR A 101 -12.09 20.31 -11.44
CA TYR A 101 -11.00 21.24 -11.67
C TYR A 101 -10.17 20.69 -12.83
N ILE A 102 -9.90 21.54 -13.81
CA ILE A 102 -9.31 21.17 -15.09
C ILE A 102 -8.07 22.02 -15.31
N THR A 103 -7.02 21.42 -15.88
CA THR A 103 -5.91 22.18 -16.48
C THR A 103 -5.63 21.76 -17.92
N GLY A 104 -5.06 22.70 -18.66
CA GLY A 104 -4.69 22.57 -20.06
C GLY A 104 -4.03 23.84 -20.56
N TYR A 105 -4.11 24.07 -21.86
CA TYR A 105 -3.57 25.27 -22.52
C TYR A 105 -4.45 25.72 -23.68
N GLY A 106 -4.42 27.02 -23.99
CA GLY A 106 -5.28 27.62 -25.01
C GLY A 106 -4.65 28.77 -25.74
N ARG A 107 -4.93 28.96 -27.03
CA ARG A 107 -4.12 29.87 -27.86
C ARG A 107 -4.57 31.33 -27.82
N ASN A 108 -3.63 32.23 -27.66
CA ASN A 108 -3.84 33.68 -27.76
C ASN A 108 -2.97 34.26 -28.90
N GLY A 109 -3.57 34.43 -30.08
CA GLY A 109 -2.85 34.92 -31.27
C GLY A 109 -1.86 33.92 -31.85
N SER A 110 -0.57 34.05 -31.51
CA SER A 110 0.52 33.14 -31.96
C SER A 110 1.10 32.28 -30.84
N PHE A 111 0.51 32.39 -29.65
CA PHE A 111 1.03 31.91 -28.38
C PHE A 111 -0.02 31.09 -27.64
N GLU A 112 0.36 30.44 -26.55
CA GLU A 112 -0.46 29.49 -25.77
C GLU A 112 -0.46 29.98 -24.31
N ASP A 113 -1.61 29.97 -23.63
CA ASP A 113 -1.78 30.46 -22.26
C ASP A 113 -2.29 29.28 -21.40
N ILE A 114 -1.92 29.19 -20.11
CA ILE A 114 -2.43 28.12 -19.23
C ILE A 114 -3.90 28.35 -18.94
N ILE A 115 -4.74 27.33 -19.18
CA ILE A 115 -6.17 27.39 -18.87
C ILE A 115 -6.46 26.57 -17.61
N THR A 116 -7.13 27.18 -16.65
CA THR A 116 -7.69 26.49 -15.48
C THR A 116 -9.18 26.78 -15.36
N LEU A 117 -9.99 25.71 -15.33
CA LEU A 117 -11.45 25.80 -15.22
C LEU A 117 -11.91 25.12 -13.92
N LYS A 118 -12.95 25.68 -13.30
CA LYS A 118 -13.75 24.96 -12.31
C LYS A 118 -15.22 24.99 -12.69
N TYR A 119 -15.85 23.83 -12.62
CA TYR A 119 -17.30 23.71 -12.69
C TYR A 119 -17.85 23.29 -11.34
N TYR A 120 -18.91 23.95 -10.90
CA TYR A 120 -19.71 23.43 -9.80
C TYR A 120 -20.37 22.11 -10.22
N THR A 121 -20.79 21.31 -9.24
CA THR A 121 -21.51 20.04 -9.47
C THR A 121 -22.70 20.15 -10.45
N ASN A 122 -23.32 21.34 -10.58
CA ASN A 122 -24.44 21.65 -11.47
C ASN A 122 -24.05 22.19 -12.87
N GLY A 123 -22.77 22.32 -13.20
CA GLY A 123 -22.30 22.72 -14.53
C GLY A 123 -22.21 24.21 -14.76
N THR A 124 -22.62 25.02 -13.79
CA THR A 124 -22.26 26.43 -13.82
C THR A 124 -20.74 26.53 -13.69
N LEU A 125 -20.11 27.14 -14.70
CA LEU A 125 -18.72 27.55 -14.68
C LEU A 125 -18.53 28.44 -13.46
N ALA A 126 -17.90 27.90 -12.41
CA ALA A 126 -17.66 28.61 -11.17
C ALA A 126 -16.73 29.79 -11.44
N TRP A 127 -15.74 29.53 -12.29
CA TRP A 127 -14.75 30.46 -12.79
C TRP A 127 -13.96 29.80 -13.92
N ASN A 128 -13.45 30.62 -14.83
CA ASN A 128 -12.41 30.29 -15.78
C ASN A 128 -11.28 31.28 -15.55
N ASN A 129 -10.05 30.80 -15.53
CA ASN A 129 -8.88 31.65 -15.49
C ASN A 129 -7.93 31.19 -16.59
N SER A 130 -7.59 32.09 -17.50
CA SER A 130 -6.35 31.96 -18.26
C SER A 130 -5.20 32.59 -17.48
N TYR A 131 -4.00 32.11 -17.76
CA TYR A 131 -2.75 32.67 -17.25
C TYR A 131 -1.75 32.73 -18.41
N ASP A 132 -1.61 33.94 -18.95
CA ASP A 132 -0.51 34.42 -19.81
C ASP A 132 0.58 34.94 -18.86
N HIS A 133 1.76 34.34 -18.89
CA HIS A 133 2.91 34.76 -18.12
C HIS A 133 3.55 36.01 -18.75
N VAL A 134 4.09 35.83 -19.96
CA VAL A 134 4.41 36.89 -20.93
C VAL A 134 4.17 36.31 -22.33
N SER A 135 4.06 37.18 -23.34
CA SER A 135 3.77 36.78 -24.73
C SER A 135 4.67 35.65 -25.28
N GLY A 136 4.18 34.41 -25.19
CA GLY A 136 4.88 33.17 -25.50
C GLY A 136 4.05 31.93 -25.11
N ASN A 137 4.61 30.72 -25.22
CA ASN A 137 3.84 29.48 -25.01
C ASN A 137 3.89 28.98 -23.57
N ASP A 138 2.72 28.97 -22.92
CA ASP A 138 2.47 28.47 -21.59
C ASP A 138 1.51 27.27 -21.63
N ARG A 139 1.80 26.22 -20.86
CA ARG A 139 0.97 25.01 -20.79
C ARG A 139 0.86 24.42 -19.40
N GLY A 140 -0.37 24.05 -19.00
CA GLY A 140 -0.64 23.27 -17.79
C GLY A 140 -0.64 21.76 -18.08
N ASN A 141 0.21 21.02 -17.37
CA ASN A 141 0.43 19.59 -17.57
C ASN A 141 -0.32 18.71 -16.55
N SER A 142 -0.39 19.15 -15.29
CA SER A 142 -0.94 18.35 -14.19
C SER A 142 -1.66 19.23 -13.16
N ILE A 143 -2.72 18.69 -12.56
CA ILE A 143 -3.57 19.37 -11.57
C ILE A 143 -3.84 18.47 -10.36
N ALA A 144 -3.78 19.07 -9.17
CA ALA A 144 -4.15 18.44 -7.90
C ALA A 144 -5.06 19.37 -7.09
N VAL A 145 -5.85 18.80 -6.17
CA VAL A 145 -6.87 19.52 -5.39
C VAL A 145 -6.75 19.16 -3.91
N ASP A 146 -6.77 20.16 -3.02
CA ASP A 146 -6.75 19.91 -1.57
C ASP A 146 -8.14 19.61 -0.99
N GLY A 147 -8.17 19.13 0.25
CA GLY A 147 -9.42 18.85 0.98
C GLY A 147 -10.33 20.07 1.23
N ASN A 148 -9.88 21.30 0.94
CA ASN A 148 -10.70 22.51 0.98
C ASN A 148 -11.25 22.91 -0.41
N GLY A 149 -10.94 22.15 -1.47
CA GLY A 149 -11.31 22.47 -2.84
C GLY A 149 -10.54 23.65 -3.43
N ASN A 150 -9.27 23.82 -3.07
CA ASN A 150 -8.36 24.69 -3.84
C ASN A 150 -7.59 23.83 -4.85
N SER A 151 -7.42 24.34 -6.07
CA SER A 151 -6.67 23.66 -7.13
C SER A 151 -5.27 24.21 -7.27
N TYR A 152 -4.33 23.31 -7.53
CA TYR A 152 -2.91 23.57 -7.74
C TYR A 152 -2.52 22.99 -9.08
N ILE A 153 -1.89 23.80 -9.92
CA ILE A 153 -1.56 23.48 -11.32
C ILE A 153 -0.06 23.62 -11.48
N THR A 154 0.57 22.69 -12.20
CA THR A 154 1.94 22.86 -12.69
C THR A 154 2.05 22.69 -14.20
N GLY A 155 3.06 23.34 -14.76
CA GLY A 155 3.45 23.20 -16.15
C GLY A 155 4.63 24.10 -16.47
N TYR A 156 4.58 24.78 -17.62
CA TYR A 156 5.61 25.72 -18.03
C TYR A 156 5.02 26.98 -18.67
N GLY A 157 5.80 28.06 -18.76
CA GLY A 157 5.39 29.31 -19.39
C GLY A 157 6.57 30.14 -19.88
N TYR A 158 6.45 30.73 -21.07
CA TYR A 158 7.53 31.47 -21.70
C TYR A 158 7.84 32.76 -20.94
N ASN A 159 9.08 33.25 -21.01
CA ASN A 159 9.55 34.47 -20.34
C ASN A 159 10.49 35.29 -21.24
N GLU A 160 9.97 35.70 -22.41
CA GLU A 160 10.66 36.44 -23.48
C GLU A 160 11.84 35.71 -24.17
N SER A 161 12.55 34.80 -23.50
CA SER A 161 13.73 34.06 -24.01
C SER A 161 13.71 32.54 -23.88
N HIS A 162 12.94 31.99 -22.93
CA HIS A 162 12.91 30.57 -22.54
C HIS A 162 11.57 30.25 -21.86
N ASN A 163 11.34 28.98 -21.51
CA ASN A 163 10.19 28.56 -20.68
C ASN A 163 10.61 28.50 -19.21
N ASP A 164 9.73 28.80 -18.28
CA ASP A 164 9.95 28.76 -16.84
C ASP A 164 8.88 27.86 -16.20
N ILE A 165 9.10 27.31 -14.99
CA ILE A 165 8.07 26.52 -14.31
C ILE A 165 6.97 27.44 -13.77
N ILE A 166 5.74 27.21 -14.21
CA ILE A 166 4.57 27.91 -13.69
C ILE A 166 3.85 27.03 -12.68
N THR A 167 3.65 27.55 -11.46
CA THR A 167 2.75 26.99 -10.46
C THR A 167 1.64 27.97 -10.13
N LEU A 168 0.39 27.55 -10.29
CA LEU A 168 -0.80 28.36 -9.99
C LEU A 168 -1.58 27.76 -8.84
N LYS A 169 -2.13 28.60 -7.96
CA LYS A 169 -3.22 28.21 -7.05
C LYS A 169 -4.43 29.09 -7.26
N TYR A 170 -5.58 28.45 -7.39
CA TYR A 170 -6.87 29.11 -7.30
C TYR A 170 -7.56 28.69 -6.01
N TYR A 171 -8.10 29.67 -5.28
CA TYR A 171 -9.05 29.37 -4.21
C TYR A 171 -10.31 28.74 -4.82
N THR A 172 -11.09 28.03 -3.99
CA THR A 172 -12.36 27.41 -4.39
C THR A 172 -13.33 28.34 -5.16
N ASN A 173 -13.23 29.67 -4.96
CA ASN A 173 -14.01 30.72 -5.62
C ASN A 173 -13.41 31.29 -6.93
N GLY A 174 -12.23 30.82 -7.36
CA GLY A 174 -11.60 31.22 -8.62
C GLY A 174 -10.73 32.44 -8.55
N THR A 175 -10.66 33.11 -7.41
CA THR A 175 -9.62 34.12 -7.22
C THR A 175 -8.26 33.42 -7.23
N LEU A 176 -7.38 33.86 -8.14
CA LEU A 176 -5.98 33.47 -8.18
C LEU A 176 -5.39 33.81 -6.80
N ALA A 177 -5.15 32.78 -6.00
CA ALA A 177 -4.58 32.93 -4.67
C ALA A 177 -3.15 33.46 -4.78
N TRP A 178 -2.45 32.93 -5.78
CA TRP A 178 -1.10 33.28 -6.18
C TRP A 178 -0.79 32.60 -7.52
N ASN A 179 0.06 33.24 -8.30
CA ASN A 179 0.82 32.64 -9.38
C ASN A 179 2.30 32.74 -8.98
N ASN A 180 3.06 31.70 -9.23
CA ASN A 180 4.50 31.71 -9.05
C ASN A 180 5.15 31.15 -10.30
N THR A 181 5.93 32.01 -10.96
CA THR A 181 6.95 31.62 -11.92
C THR A 181 8.20 31.25 -11.15
N TYR A 182 8.82 30.14 -11.53
CA TYR A 182 10.16 29.78 -11.11
C TYR A 182 11.04 29.68 -12.35
N ASP A 183 11.85 30.73 -12.54
CA ASP A 183 12.95 30.83 -13.50
C ASP A 183 14.22 30.28 -12.83
N TYR A 184 14.78 29.21 -13.39
CA TYR A 184 16.08 28.67 -13.04
C TYR A 184 17.15 29.11 -14.05
N ALA A 185 18.10 29.91 -13.55
CA ALA A 185 19.28 30.39 -14.28
C ALA A 185 19.01 31.17 -15.60
N SER A 186 17.77 31.60 -15.84
CA SER A 186 17.31 32.27 -17.07
C SER A 186 17.47 31.38 -18.30
N SER A 187 16.88 30.18 -18.22
CA SER A 187 16.72 29.26 -19.35
C SER A 187 15.48 28.35 -19.18
N HIS A 188 15.46 27.20 -19.87
CA HIS A 188 14.25 26.42 -20.14
C HIS A 188 13.90 25.40 -19.04
N ASP A 189 12.79 25.65 -18.35
CA ASP A 189 12.25 24.86 -17.26
C ASP A 189 10.81 24.38 -17.52
N TYR A 190 10.50 23.18 -17.03
CA TYR A 190 9.25 22.47 -17.30
C TYR A 190 8.76 21.68 -16.08
N GLY A 191 7.52 21.95 -15.64
CA GLY A 191 6.86 21.20 -14.57
C GLY A 191 6.14 19.98 -15.11
N ASN A 192 6.51 18.78 -14.64
CA ASN A 192 5.97 17.50 -15.11
C ASN A 192 4.79 17.01 -14.25
N SER A 193 4.93 17.06 -12.92
CA SER A 193 3.95 16.48 -11.99
C SER A 193 3.80 17.28 -10.70
N ILE A 194 2.60 17.27 -10.12
CA ILE A 194 2.23 18.00 -8.89
C ILE A 194 1.48 17.10 -7.90
N ALA A 195 1.84 17.23 -6.63
CA ALA A 195 1.16 16.58 -5.52
C ALA A 195 0.86 17.60 -4.40
N VAL A 196 -0.11 17.32 -3.54
CA VAL A 196 -0.59 18.24 -2.50
C VAL A 196 -0.75 17.51 -1.18
N ASP A 197 -0.23 18.08 -0.08
CA ASP A 197 -0.38 17.49 1.27
C ASP A 197 -1.74 17.82 1.91
N GLY A 198 -2.06 17.13 3.01
CA GLY A 198 -3.27 17.36 3.80
C GLY A 198 -3.40 18.77 4.42
N ASN A 199 -2.33 19.58 4.39
CA ASN A 199 -2.36 20.99 4.83
C ASN A 199 -2.59 21.97 3.66
N GLY A 200 -2.68 21.48 2.41
CA GLY A 200 -2.81 22.31 1.21
C GLY A 200 -1.52 23.05 0.86
N ASN A 201 -0.35 22.41 1.04
CA ASN A 201 0.89 22.82 0.39
C ASN A 201 1.10 21.98 -0.88
N SER A 202 1.56 22.62 -1.95
CA SER A 202 1.84 21.96 -3.23
C SER A 202 3.32 21.68 -3.41
N TYR A 203 3.62 20.51 -3.97
CA TYR A 203 4.95 20.01 -4.29
C TYR A 203 5.00 19.70 -5.78
N ILE A 204 6.00 20.23 -6.47
CA ILE A 204 6.15 20.15 -7.91
C ILE A 204 7.48 19.49 -8.22
N THR A 205 7.51 18.61 -9.22
CA THR A 205 8.74 18.13 -9.85
C THR A 205 8.78 18.44 -11.33
N GLY A 206 9.98 18.66 -11.84
CA GLY A 206 10.24 18.91 -13.25
C GLY A 206 11.74 18.94 -13.55
N TYR A 207 12.11 19.70 -14.56
CA TYR A 207 13.50 19.97 -14.95
C TYR A 207 13.67 21.43 -15.35
N GLY A 208 14.89 21.96 -15.23
CA GLY A 208 15.26 23.34 -15.59
C GLY A 208 16.68 23.41 -16.12
N TYR A 209 17.14 24.51 -16.73
CA TYR A 209 18.45 24.54 -17.42
C TYR A 209 19.43 25.57 -16.85
N ASP A 210 20.54 25.15 -16.22
CA ASP A 210 21.50 26.06 -15.55
C ASP A 210 22.28 27.02 -16.47
N GLY A 211 22.21 26.83 -17.79
CA GLY A 211 23.03 27.50 -18.80
C GLY A 211 23.97 26.56 -19.56
N SER A 212 24.13 25.33 -19.07
CA SER A 212 24.99 24.26 -19.59
C SER A 212 24.22 22.95 -19.72
N THR A 213 23.50 22.56 -18.68
CA THR A 213 22.82 21.27 -18.50
C THR A 213 21.39 21.44 -18.00
N TYR A 214 20.67 20.33 -17.77
CA TYR A 214 19.34 20.34 -17.17
C TYR A 214 19.37 19.76 -15.76
N GLU A 215 18.64 20.29 -14.80
CA GLU A 215 18.70 19.92 -13.39
C GLU A 215 17.29 19.59 -12.87
N ILE A 216 17.17 18.65 -11.93
CA ILE A 216 15.85 18.31 -11.36
C ILE A 216 15.37 19.48 -10.51
N ILE A 217 14.22 20.06 -10.86
CA ILE A 217 13.62 21.14 -10.08
C ILE A 217 12.54 20.57 -9.17
N THR A 218 12.75 20.69 -7.86
CA THR A 218 11.70 20.45 -6.86
C THR A 218 11.29 21.75 -6.18
N LEU A 219 9.99 22.07 -6.22
CA LEU A 219 9.44 23.28 -5.59
C LEU A 219 8.42 22.90 -4.51
N LYS A 220 8.37 23.69 -3.43
CA LYS A 220 7.21 23.73 -2.53
C LYS A 220 6.70 25.15 -2.38
N TYR A 221 5.38 25.28 -2.50
CA TYR A 221 4.66 26.47 -2.10
C TYR A 221 3.82 26.19 -0.86
N TYR A 222 3.91 27.08 0.12
CA TYR A 222 2.93 27.09 1.21
C TYR A 222 1.55 27.43 0.66
N THR A 223 0.50 27.08 1.40
CA THR A 223 -0.90 27.37 1.02
C THR A 223 -1.18 28.83 0.61
N ASN A 224 -0.40 29.80 1.13
CA ASN A 224 -0.46 31.23 0.84
C ASN A 224 0.34 31.70 -0.40
N GLY A 225 1.10 30.82 -1.04
CA GLY A 225 1.88 31.13 -2.25
C GLY A 225 3.28 31.62 -2.01
N THR A 226 3.69 31.83 -0.76
CA THR A 226 5.12 32.02 -0.49
C THR A 226 5.85 30.74 -0.84
N LEU A 227 6.82 30.83 -1.75
CA LEU A 227 7.79 29.78 -2.04
C LEU A 227 8.42 29.37 -0.70
N ALA A 228 8.08 28.17 -0.24
CA ALA A 228 8.60 27.64 1.01
C ALA A 228 10.09 27.34 0.84
N TRP A 229 10.42 26.79 -0.32
CA TRP A 229 11.76 26.44 -0.79
C TRP A 229 11.70 26.07 -2.27
N ASN A 230 12.81 26.30 -2.95
CA ASN A 230 13.14 25.74 -4.25
C ASN A 230 14.43 24.94 -4.06
N ASN A 231 14.47 23.75 -4.62
CA ASN A 231 15.63 22.89 -4.59
C ASN A 231 15.89 22.39 -6.03
N PRO A 232 16.66 23.15 -6.82
CA PRO A 232 17.34 22.58 -7.98
C PRO A 232 18.35 21.53 -7.49
N TYR A 233 18.41 20.40 -8.17
CA TYR A 233 19.32 19.32 -7.90
C TYR A 233 20.09 18.99 -9.19
N ASP A 234 21.36 19.39 -9.20
CA ASP A 234 22.37 19.04 -10.21
C ASP A 234 23.08 17.75 -9.79
N TYR A 235 23.06 16.75 -10.67
CA TYR A 235 23.82 15.53 -10.55
C TYR A 235 25.02 15.47 -11.52
N ASN A 236 26.20 15.79 -10.98
CA ASN A 236 27.50 15.73 -11.67
C ASN A 236 27.64 16.67 -12.90
N SER A 237 26.89 17.76 -12.93
CA SER A 237 26.81 18.73 -14.04
C SER A 237 26.39 18.04 -15.33
N GLY A 238 25.22 17.40 -15.24
CA GLY A 238 24.60 16.53 -16.22
C GLY A 238 23.16 16.93 -16.53
N ASN A 239 22.56 16.36 -17.59
CA ASN A 239 21.13 16.54 -17.89
C ASN A 239 20.27 15.60 -17.05
N ASP A 240 19.47 16.19 -16.18
CA ASP A 240 18.64 15.53 -15.19
C ASP A 240 17.17 15.94 -15.34
N GLU A 241 16.26 15.01 -15.03
CA GLU A 241 14.83 15.26 -15.13
C GLU A 241 14.00 14.51 -14.08
N GLY A 242 13.19 15.24 -13.31
CA GLY A 242 12.19 14.67 -12.42
C GLY A 242 10.90 14.31 -13.18
N LYS A 243 10.50 13.04 -13.12
CA LYS A 243 9.34 12.48 -13.85
C LYS A 243 8.08 12.41 -13.00
N SER A 244 8.20 11.97 -11.74
CA SER A 244 7.03 11.75 -10.88
C SER A 244 7.31 12.14 -9.42
N ILE A 245 6.26 12.58 -8.73
CA ILE A 245 6.31 13.06 -7.35
C ILE A 245 5.15 12.49 -6.53
N ALA A 246 5.45 12.06 -5.31
CA ALA A 246 4.48 11.61 -4.32
C ALA A 246 4.75 12.30 -2.97
N VAL A 247 3.74 12.35 -2.09
CA VAL A 247 3.81 13.05 -0.80
C VAL A 247 3.23 12.16 0.30
N ASP A 248 3.94 12.03 1.42
CA ASP A 248 3.46 11.24 2.57
C ASP A 248 2.46 12.01 3.45
N GLY A 249 1.82 11.29 4.38
CA GLY A 249 0.87 11.89 5.34
C GLY A 249 1.47 12.95 6.27
N ASN A 250 2.80 13.09 6.33
CA ASN A 250 3.48 14.14 7.09
C ASN A 250 3.82 15.38 6.23
N GLY A 251 3.59 15.33 4.90
CA GLY A 251 3.94 16.38 3.97
C GLY A 251 5.40 16.37 3.53
N ASN A 252 6.10 15.24 3.59
CA ASN A 252 7.40 15.10 2.94
C ASN A 252 7.19 14.70 1.47
N SER A 253 7.94 15.30 0.55
CA SER A 253 7.86 14.99 -0.88
C SER A 253 8.97 14.03 -1.31
N TYR A 254 8.62 13.08 -2.16
CA TYR A 254 9.48 12.06 -2.74
C TYR A 254 9.42 12.17 -4.25
N ILE A 255 10.58 12.29 -4.89
CA ILE A 255 10.73 12.56 -6.33
C ILE A 255 11.53 11.41 -6.93
N THR A 256 11.13 10.94 -8.11
CA THR A 256 11.96 10.09 -8.96
C THR A 256 12.21 10.70 -10.33
N GLY A 257 13.37 10.39 -10.89
CA GLY A 257 13.81 10.82 -12.20
C GLY A 257 15.10 10.14 -12.62
N TYR A 258 15.85 10.79 -13.50
CA TYR A 258 17.22 10.42 -13.88
C TYR A 258 18.13 11.65 -13.88
N GLY A 259 19.44 11.42 -13.79
CA GLY A 259 20.46 12.47 -13.86
C GLY A 259 21.77 11.99 -14.46
N ARG A 260 22.50 12.83 -15.18
CA ARG A 260 23.53 12.37 -16.13
C ARG A 260 24.95 12.38 -15.57
N ASN A 261 25.44 11.21 -15.17
CA ASN A 261 26.84 10.99 -14.82
C ASN A 261 27.75 10.84 -16.06
N GLY A 262 28.16 11.98 -16.65
CA GLY A 262 29.10 12.03 -17.77
C GLY A 262 28.54 11.48 -19.09
N SER A 263 28.84 10.22 -19.41
CA SER A 263 28.29 9.55 -20.61
C SER A 263 26.96 8.84 -20.36
N TYR A 264 26.61 8.63 -19.09
CA TYR A 264 25.52 7.77 -18.65
C TYR A 264 24.52 8.57 -17.79
N THR A 265 23.49 7.90 -17.30
CA THR A 265 22.43 8.45 -16.43
C THR A 265 22.23 7.53 -15.24
N ASP A 266 21.84 8.08 -14.10
CA ASP A 266 21.68 7.33 -12.86
C ASP A 266 20.25 7.62 -12.34
N ILE A 267 19.59 6.67 -11.67
CA ILE A 267 18.25 6.92 -11.10
C ILE A 267 18.38 7.90 -9.94
N ILE A 268 17.67 9.03 -10.02
CA ILE A 268 17.70 10.04 -8.96
C ILE A 268 16.44 9.89 -8.12
N THR A 269 16.60 9.52 -6.84
CA THR A 269 15.53 9.59 -5.84
C THR A 269 15.85 10.67 -4.80
N LEU A 270 14.94 11.63 -4.64
CA LEU A 270 15.09 12.73 -3.67
C LEU A 270 13.97 12.68 -2.63
N LYS A 271 14.29 13.00 -1.38
CA LYS A 271 13.30 13.39 -0.37
C LYS A 271 13.62 14.75 0.21
N TYR A 272 12.58 15.58 0.30
CA TYR A 272 12.63 16.82 1.05
C TYR A 272 11.70 16.74 2.26
N TYR A 273 12.20 17.19 3.42
CA TYR A 273 11.36 17.44 4.58
C TYR A 273 10.42 18.62 4.30
N THR A 274 9.35 18.76 5.09
CA THR A 274 8.34 19.83 4.94
C THR A 274 8.94 21.25 4.85
N ASN A 275 10.09 21.48 5.49
CA ASN A 275 10.84 22.74 5.56
C ASN A 275 11.81 22.98 4.38
N GLY A 276 12.01 22.00 3.50
CA GLY A 276 12.87 22.12 2.32
C GLY A 276 14.31 21.71 2.50
N THR A 277 14.73 21.35 3.72
CA THR A 277 16.02 20.66 3.86
C THR A 277 15.91 19.32 3.15
N LEU A 278 16.80 19.10 2.19
CA LEU A 278 17.04 17.80 1.56
C LEU A 278 17.26 16.78 2.69
N ALA A 279 16.29 15.88 2.86
CA ALA A 279 16.37 14.83 3.86
C ALA A 279 17.45 13.83 3.46
N TRP A 280 17.48 13.54 2.16
CA TRP A 280 18.46 12.70 1.49
C TRP A 280 18.31 12.86 -0.03
N ASN A 281 19.42 12.70 -0.73
CA ASN A 281 19.48 12.43 -2.16
C ASN A 281 20.13 11.06 -2.31
N ASN A 282 19.51 10.19 -3.11
CA ASN A 282 20.04 8.88 -3.42
C ASN A 282 20.08 8.74 -4.94
N PRO A 283 21.16 9.20 -5.58
CA PRO A 283 21.52 8.73 -6.90
C PRO A 283 21.84 7.23 -6.81
N TYR A 284 21.30 6.46 -7.74
CA TYR A 284 21.52 5.02 -7.85
C TYR A 284 22.08 4.73 -9.25
N ASP A 285 23.38 4.38 -9.26
CA ASP A 285 24.13 3.87 -10.42
C ASP A 285 24.02 2.33 -10.43
N HIS A 286 23.46 1.77 -11.50
CA HIS A 286 23.56 0.36 -11.83
C HIS A 286 24.70 0.07 -12.82
N ALA A 287 25.71 -0.64 -12.33
CA ALA A 287 26.82 -1.19 -13.13
C ALA A 287 27.63 -0.15 -13.95
N SER A 288 27.56 1.13 -13.59
CA SER A 288 28.20 2.28 -14.24
C SER A 288 27.77 2.48 -15.69
N ASN A 289 26.46 2.36 -15.94
CA ASN A 289 25.83 2.67 -17.21
C ASN A 289 24.55 3.52 -17.01
N SER A 290 23.61 3.50 -17.97
CA SER A 290 22.46 4.41 -18.02
C SER A 290 21.20 3.83 -17.38
N ASP A 291 20.67 4.53 -16.39
CA ASP A 291 19.47 4.21 -15.62
C ASP A 291 18.45 5.35 -15.65
N TYR A 292 17.17 4.98 -15.51
CA TYR A 292 16.02 5.86 -15.72
C TYR A 292 14.88 5.56 -14.74
N GLY A 293 14.58 6.50 -13.83
CA GLY A 293 13.47 6.37 -12.88
C GLY A 293 12.17 6.95 -13.46
N LEU A 294 11.13 6.14 -13.58
CA LEU A 294 9.89 6.50 -14.30
C LEU A 294 8.70 6.76 -13.38
N SER A 295 8.50 5.93 -12.35
CA SER A 295 7.33 6.01 -11.48
C SER A 295 7.69 5.77 -10.01
N ILE A 296 6.98 6.48 -9.12
CA ILE A 296 7.18 6.44 -7.66
C ILE A 296 5.84 6.29 -6.94
N ALA A 297 5.81 5.44 -5.93
CA ALA A 297 4.72 5.29 -4.98
C ALA A 297 5.24 5.42 -3.54
N VAL A 298 4.39 5.88 -2.63
CA VAL A 298 4.73 6.09 -1.22
C VAL A 298 3.67 5.44 -0.34
N ASP A 299 4.09 4.62 0.63
CA ASP A 299 3.17 3.97 1.57
C ASP A 299 2.75 4.88 2.73
N GLY A 300 1.78 4.43 3.53
CA GLY A 300 1.29 5.15 4.71
C GLY A 300 2.35 5.43 5.78
N ASN A 301 3.52 4.78 5.74
CA ASN A 301 4.64 5.00 6.65
C ASN A 301 5.64 6.06 6.13
N GLY A 302 5.42 6.60 4.91
CA GLY A 302 6.38 7.48 4.26
C GLY A 302 7.61 6.72 3.75
N THR A 303 7.41 5.52 3.23
CA THR A 303 8.44 4.72 2.55
C THR A 303 8.26 4.85 1.05
N ALA A 304 9.34 5.14 0.32
CA ALA A 304 9.29 5.34 -1.13
C ALA A 304 9.69 4.07 -1.89
N TYR A 305 8.96 3.80 -2.97
CA TYR A 305 9.16 2.69 -3.89
C TYR A 305 9.23 3.24 -5.30
N ILE A 306 10.31 2.92 -6.02
CA ILE A 306 10.62 3.47 -7.35
C ILE A 306 10.75 2.31 -8.33
N THR A 307 10.25 2.50 -9.55
CA THR A 307 10.54 1.61 -10.68
C THR A 307 11.05 2.36 -11.90
N GLY A 308 11.80 1.65 -12.73
CA GLY A 308 12.43 2.13 -13.93
C GLY A 308 13.25 1.04 -14.60
N TYR A 309 14.34 1.43 -15.27
CA TYR A 309 15.29 0.52 -15.90
C TYR A 309 16.73 1.00 -15.74
N GLY A 310 17.70 0.10 -15.95
CA GLY A 310 19.12 0.41 -15.79
C GLY A 310 20.05 -0.54 -16.53
N VAL A 311 21.05 0.00 -17.23
CA VAL A 311 21.89 -0.79 -18.16
C VAL A 311 22.88 -1.69 -17.41
N ASN A 312 22.72 -2.99 -17.57
CA ASN A 312 23.63 -4.01 -17.06
C ASN A 312 24.37 -4.71 -18.21
N GLY A 313 25.59 -4.24 -18.49
CA GLY A 313 26.47 -4.83 -19.51
C GLY A 313 26.09 -4.51 -20.96
N SER A 314 25.03 -5.13 -21.50
CA SER A 314 24.55 -4.87 -22.87
C SER A 314 23.03 -4.83 -23.03
N SER A 315 22.31 -4.95 -21.92
CA SER A 315 20.85 -4.91 -21.79
C SER A 315 20.46 -3.87 -20.74
N ASP A 316 19.21 -3.44 -20.78
CA ASP A 316 18.56 -2.74 -19.66
C ASP A 316 17.94 -3.80 -18.73
N ASP A 317 18.02 -3.65 -17.41
CA ASP A 317 17.35 -4.51 -16.43
C ASP A 317 16.24 -3.70 -15.71
N ILE A 318 15.18 -4.34 -15.19
CA ILE A 318 14.18 -3.64 -14.37
C ILE A 318 14.78 -3.29 -13.01
N ILE A 319 14.86 -1.99 -12.72
CA ILE A 319 15.30 -1.50 -11.41
C ILE A 319 14.10 -1.22 -10.52
N THR A 320 14.10 -1.81 -9.31
CA THR A 320 13.18 -1.47 -8.23
C THR A 320 13.96 -1.06 -6.98
N LEU A 321 13.69 0.14 -6.47
CA LEU A 321 14.36 0.69 -5.28
C LEU A 321 13.35 0.91 -4.16
N LYS A 322 13.76 0.65 -2.92
CA LYS A 322 13.03 1.08 -1.72
C LYS A 322 13.92 1.91 -0.81
N TYR A 323 13.42 3.08 -0.42
CA TYR A 323 14.07 3.95 0.56
C TYR A 323 13.20 4.10 1.80
N TYR A 324 13.76 3.76 2.96
CA TYR A 324 13.15 4.08 4.24
C TYR A 324 13.01 5.61 4.41
N THR A 325 12.14 6.03 5.33
CA THR A 325 11.83 7.45 5.54
C THR A 325 13.08 8.32 5.84
N ASN A 326 14.14 7.73 6.42
CA ASN A 326 15.43 8.34 6.72
C ASN A 326 16.44 8.37 5.54
N GLY A 327 16.12 7.75 4.41
CA GLY A 327 16.96 7.74 3.21
C GLY A 327 17.95 6.60 3.11
N THR A 328 18.04 5.74 4.13
CA THR A 328 18.78 4.49 3.94
C THR A 328 18.06 3.66 2.87
N LEU A 329 18.81 3.28 1.82
CA LEU A 329 18.39 2.29 0.84
C LEU A 329 18.04 1.01 1.59
N ALA A 330 16.75 0.71 1.68
CA ALA A 330 16.26 -0.49 2.34
C ALA A 330 16.71 -1.72 1.55
N TRP A 331 16.62 -1.60 0.23
CA TRP A 331 17.08 -2.57 -0.76
C TRP A 331 17.04 -1.93 -2.15
N ASN A 332 17.93 -2.42 -3.01
CA ASN A 332 17.86 -2.26 -4.46
C ASN A 332 17.72 -3.65 -5.05
N ASN A 333 16.83 -3.80 -6.02
CA ASN A 333 16.72 -5.02 -6.79
C ASN A 333 16.82 -4.64 -8.27
N SER A 334 17.81 -5.22 -8.94
CA SER A 334 17.81 -5.34 -10.40
C SER A 334 17.20 -6.69 -10.76
N TYR A 335 16.36 -6.72 -11.79
CA TYR A 335 15.77 -7.92 -12.34
C TYR A 335 16.08 -7.97 -13.85
N ASP A 336 17.06 -8.82 -14.18
CA ASP A 336 17.44 -9.24 -15.54
C ASP A 336 16.56 -10.43 -15.97
N TYR A 337 15.86 -10.29 -17.10
CA TYR A 337 15.12 -11.34 -17.78
C TYR A 337 15.81 -11.81 -19.07
N ASN A 338 16.54 -12.91 -18.96
CA ASN A 338 17.24 -13.59 -20.06
C ASN A 338 18.36 -12.77 -20.75
N SER A 339 18.89 -11.76 -20.08
CA SER A 339 19.95 -10.85 -20.51
C SER A 339 19.59 -10.07 -21.77
N GLY A 340 18.38 -9.50 -21.75
CA GLY A 340 17.83 -8.59 -22.75
C GLY A 340 17.25 -7.33 -22.10
N ASN A 341 16.86 -6.34 -22.91
CA ASN A 341 16.34 -5.06 -22.44
C ASN A 341 14.97 -5.16 -21.75
N ASP A 342 14.91 -4.78 -20.49
CA ASP A 342 13.76 -4.83 -19.62
C ASP A 342 13.45 -3.46 -18.99
N GLU A 343 12.16 -3.09 -18.91
CA GLU A 343 11.74 -1.80 -18.38
C GLU A 343 10.52 -1.86 -17.47
N GLY A 344 10.65 -1.40 -16.22
CA GLY A 344 9.53 -1.18 -15.31
C GLY A 344 8.80 0.14 -15.60
N LYS A 345 7.53 0.07 -16.00
CA LYS A 345 6.72 1.24 -16.43
C LYS A 345 5.87 1.83 -15.31
N SER A 346 5.29 0.99 -14.46
CA SER A 346 4.36 1.42 -13.41
C SER A 346 4.52 0.61 -12.13
N ILE A 347 4.30 1.28 -10.99
CA ILE A 347 4.45 0.73 -9.64
C ILE A 347 3.24 1.09 -8.78
N ALA A 348 2.76 0.10 -8.03
CA ALA A 348 1.71 0.25 -7.02
C ALA A 348 2.16 -0.40 -5.71
N VAL A 349 1.56 0.02 -4.59
CA VAL A 349 1.93 -0.45 -3.24
C VAL A 349 0.67 -0.81 -2.46
N ASP A 350 0.66 -1.97 -1.81
CA ASP A 350 -0.48 -2.40 -0.98
C ASP A 350 -0.46 -1.74 0.43
N GLY A 351 -1.54 -1.93 1.18
CA GLY A 351 -1.66 -1.41 2.55
C GLY A 351 -0.61 -1.97 3.54
N ASN A 352 0.11 -3.03 3.17
CA ASN A 352 1.18 -3.65 3.97
C ASN A 352 2.58 -3.13 3.59
N GLY A 353 2.71 -2.28 2.56
CA GLY A 353 4.00 -1.80 2.05
C GLY A 353 4.73 -2.81 1.16
N ASN A 354 4.03 -3.74 0.52
CA ASN A 354 4.60 -4.54 -0.57
C ASN A 354 4.46 -3.79 -1.90
N SER A 355 5.52 -3.75 -2.70
CA SER A 355 5.52 -3.10 -4.01
C SER A 355 5.30 -4.08 -5.15
N TYR A 356 4.48 -3.67 -6.11
CA TYR A 356 4.09 -4.40 -7.30
C TYR A 356 4.47 -3.59 -8.53
N ILE A 357 5.20 -4.20 -9.45
CA ILE A 357 5.77 -3.55 -10.63
C ILE A 357 5.27 -4.28 -11.86
N THR A 358 4.91 -3.52 -12.91
CA THR A 358 4.71 -4.05 -14.25
C THR A 358 5.62 -3.39 -15.27
N GLY A 359 5.94 -4.14 -16.32
CA GLY A 359 6.82 -3.73 -17.40
C GLY A 359 6.93 -4.80 -18.48
N TYR A 360 8.02 -4.76 -19.23
CA TYR A 360 8.42 -5.80 -20.18
C TYR A 360 9.88 -6.20 -19.98
N GLY A 361 10.25 -7.38 -20.49
CA GLY A 361 11.62 -7.86 -20.50
C GLY A 361 11.94 -8.76 -21.68
N ARG A 362 13.15 -8.70 -22.22
CA ARG A 362 13.45 -9.18 -23.58
C ARG A 362 14.01 -10.60 -23.64
N ASN A 363 13.14 -11.54 -23.96
CA ASN A 363 13.48 -12.93 -24.29
C ASN A 363 14.07 -13.07 -25.72
N GLY A 364 15.33 -12.68 -25.90
CA GLY A 364 16.07 -12.83 -27.15
C GLY A 364 15.61 -11.89 -28.28
N SER A 365 14.75 -12.39 -29.17
CA SER A 365 14.16 -11.57 -30.26
C SER A 365 12.88 -10.86 -29.86
N TYR A 366 12.28 -11.26 -28.74
CA TYR A 366 10.94 -10.88 -28.29
C TYR A 366 11.00 -10.28 -26.87
N THR A 367 9.84 -9.90 -26.35
CA THR A 367 9.64 -9.33 -25.01
C THR A 367 8.50 -10.07 -24.33
N ASP A 368 8.53 -10.18 -23.01
CA ASP A 368 7.52 -10.88 -22.22
C ASP A 368 7.03 -9.88 -21.14
N ILE A 369 5.76 -9.94 -20.72
CA ILE A 369 5.28 -9.06 -19.65
C ILE A 369 5.94 -9.46 -18.34
N ILE A 370 6.59 -8.52 -17.66
CA ILE A 370 7.22 -8.77 -16.37
C ILE A 370 6.35 -8.19 -15.26
N THR A 371 5.85 -9.05 -14.38
CA THR A 371 5.25 -8.63 -13.10
C THR A 371 6.11 -9.07 -11.93
N LEU A 372 6.50 -8.12 -11.08
CA LEU A 372 7.32 -8.37 -9.89
C LEU A 372 6.54 -7.99 -8.63
N LYS A 373 6.71 -8.76 -7.55
CA LYS A 373 6.39 -8.32 -6.20
C LYS A 373 7.61 -8.43 -5.31
N TYR A 374 7.88 -7.37 -4.56
CA TYR A 374 8.83 -7.39 -3.45
C TYR A 374 8.09 -7.27 -2.13
N TYR A 375 8.50 -8.08 -1.15
CA TYR A 375 8.07 -7.90 0.22
C TYR A 375 8.68 -6.61 0.81
N THR A 376 8.16 -6.17 1.95
CA THR A 376 8.65 -4.98 2.66
C THR A 376 10.17 -4.98 2.88
N ASN A 377 10.78 -6.14 3.12
CA ASN A 377 12.22 -6.34 3.33
C ASN A 377 13.06 -6.46 2.03
N GLY A 378 12.43 -6.45 0.86
CA GLY A 378 13.12 -6.49 -0.43
C GLY A 378 13.43 -7.86 -0.97
N THR A 379 13.05 -8.93 -0.25
CA THR A 379 13.06 -10.25 -0.89
C THR A 379 12.02 -10.25 -2.00
N LEU A 380 12.45 -10.66 -3.19
CA LEU A 380 11.58 -10.92 -4.33
C LEU A 380 10.58 -12.00 -3.89
N ALA A 381 9.34 -11.58 -3.65
CA ALA A 381 8.26 -12.48 -3.23
C ALA A 381 7.96 -13.46 -4.37
N TRP A 382 7.96 -12.94 -5.59
CA TRP A 382 7.82 -13.65 -6.84
C TRP A 382 8.16 -12.74 -8.01
N ASN A 383 8.68 -13.35 -9.08
CA ASN A 383 8.74 -12.78 -10.42
C ASN A 383 7.87 -13.67 -11.30
N ASN A 384 7.00 -13.05 -12.08
CA ASN A 384 6.16 -13.74 -13.06
C ASN A 384 6.37 -13.07 -14.41
N PRO A 385 7.37 -13.52 -15.19
CA PRO A 385 7.39 -13.29 -16.63
C PRO A 385 6.22 -14.03 -17.27
N TYR A 386 5.53 -13.38 -18.18
CA TYR A 386 4.41 -13.92 -18.93
C TYR A 386 4.67 -13.75 -20.44
N ASP A 387 4.94 -14.89 -21.08
CA ASP A 387 5.05 -15.07 -22.54
C ASP A 387 3.67 -15.43 -23.11
N HIS A 388 3.16 -14.60 -24.03
CA HIS A 388 2.04 -14.92 -24.89
C HIS A 388 2.51 -15.36 -26.28
N ALA A 389 2.17 -16.61 -26.63
CA ALA A 389 2.38 -17.19 -27.96
C ALA A 389 3.83 -17.14 -28.52
N SER A 390 4.82 -16.93 -27.66
CA SER A 390 6.25 -16.79 -27.95
C SER A 390 6.59 -15.67 -28.93
N ASN A 391 5.95 -14.52 -28.74
CA ASN A 391 6.32 -13.26 -29.40
C ASN A 391 6.46 -12.13 -28.36
N SER A 392 6.28 -10.88 -28.78
CA SER A 392 6.58 -9.67 -27.99
C SER A 392 5.38 -9.13 -27.22
N ASP A 393 5.49 -9.06 -25.90
CA ASP A 393 4.47 -8.56 -24.98
C ASP A 393 4.99 -7.41 -24.12
N TYR A 394 4.07 -6.55 -23.68
CA TYR A 394 4.35 -5.27 -23.02
C TYR A 394 3.36 -4.98 -21.90
N GLY A 395 3.81 -4.92 -20.64
CA GLY A 395 3.00 -4.47 -19.51
C GLY A 395 3.08 -2.95 -19.32
N LEU A 396 1.94 -2.27 -19.31
CA LEU A 396 1.86 -0.80 -19.31
C LEU A 396 1.36 -0.21 -18.00
N SER A 397 0.31 -0.81 -17.42
CA SER A 397 -0.36 -0.27 -16.23
C SER A 397 -0.71 -1.37 -15.22
N ILE A 398 -0.65 -1.02 -13.93
CA ILE A 398 -0.88 -1.91 -12.80
C ILE A 398 -1.78 -1.25 -11.75
N ALA A 399 -2.75 -2.01 -11.25
CA ALA A 399 -3.58 -1.66 -10.11
C ALA A 399 -3.47 -2.75 -9.04
N VAL A 400 -3.64 -2.38 -7.77
CA VAL A 400 -3.59 -3.29 -6.62
C VAL A 400 -4.83 -3.08 -5.76
N ASP A 401 -5.53 -4.16 -5.42
CA ASP A 401 -6.70 -4.09 -4.54
C ASP A 401 -6.33 -4.05 -3.04
N GLY A 402 -7.33 -3.81 -2.19
CA GLY A 402 -7.14 -3.78 -0.73
C GLY A 402 -6.64 -5.09 -0.10
N ASN A 403 -6.63 -6.20 -0.84
CA ASN A 403 -6.08 -7.49 -0.40
C ASN A 403 -4.62 -7.71 -0.86
N GLY A 404 -4.01 -6.73 -1.55
CA GLY A 404 -2.70 -6.90 -2.17
C GLY A 404 -2.72 -7.84 -3.37
N THR A 405 -3.81 -7.87 -4.12
CA THR A 405 -3.90 -8.60 -5.39
C THR A 405 -3.55 -7.66 -6.53
N ALA A 406 -2.65 -8.07 -7.42
CA ALA A 406 -2.20 -7.26 -8.54
C ALA A 406 -2.97 -7.58 -9.82
N TYR A 407 -3.30 -6.52 -10.57
CA TYR A 407 -3.99 -6.56 -11.85
C TYR A 407 -3.19 -5.75 -12.86
N ILE A 408 -2.84 -6.36 -13.99
CA ILE A 408 -1.96 -5.79 -15.01
C ILE A 408 -2.69 -5.76 -16.34
N THR A 409 -2.49 -4.68 -17.11
CA THR A 409 -2.89 -4.57 -18.51
C THR A 409 -1.72 -4.23 -19.41
N GLY A 410 -1.85 -4.60 -20.69
CA GLY A 410 -0.91 -4.32 -21.76
C GLY A 410 -1.32 -5.04 -23.04
N TYR A 411 -0.35 -5.35 -23.89
CA TYR A 411 -0.56 -6.07 -25.15
C TYR A 411 0.46 -7.20 -25.35
N GLY A 412 0.16 -8.15 -26.23
CA GLY A 412 1.02 -9.30 -26.49
C GLY A 412 0.87 -9.88 -27.89
N VAL A 413 1.97 -9.98 -28.63
CA VAL A 413 1.95 -10.35 -30.05
C VAL A 413 1.53 -11.81 -30.25
N ASN A 414 0.49 -12.02 -31.05
CA ASN A 414 -0.05 -13.31 -31.44
C ASN A 414 0.06 -13.47 -32.97
N GLY A 415 1.26 -13.82 -33.45
CA GLY A 415 1.53 -14.10 -34.86
C GLY A 415 1.79 -12.86 -35.74
N SER A 416 0.74 -12.12 -36.13
CA SER A 416 0.85 -10.86 -36.91
C SER A 416 -0.09 -9.76 -36.41
N SER A 417 -0.50 -9.94 -35.17
CA SER A 417 -1.57 -9.29 -34.41
C SER A 417 -1.05 -9.15 -32.98
N ASP A 418 -1.65 -8.29 -32.18
CA ASP A 418 -1.30 -8.06 -30.77
C ASP A 418 -2.62 -8.18 -30.00
N ASP A 419 -2.69 -9.04 -29.00
CA ASP A 419 -3.90 -9.26 -28.20
C ASP A 419 -3.79 -8.43 -26.91
N ILE A 420 -4.91 -7.90 -26.38
CA ILE A 420 -4.90 -7.28 -25.05
C ILE A 420 -4.62 -8.34 -23.99
N ILE A 421 -3.60 -8.14 -23.17
CA ILE A 421 -3.23 -9.06 -22.09
C ILE A 421 -3.67 -8.48 -20.75
N THR A 422 -4.53 -9.21 -20.04
CA THR A 422 -4.88 -8.92 -18.65
C THR A 422 -4.43 -10.07 -17.74
N LEU A 423 -3.63 -9.74 -16.71
CA LEU A 423 -3.11 -10.71 -15.74
C LEU A 423 -3.60 -10.38 -14.33
N LYS A 424 -3.91 -11.41 -13.54
CA LYS A 424 -4.14 -11.28 -12.10
C LYS A 424 -3.21 -12.19 -11.31
N TYR A 425 -2.49 -11.62 -10.35
CA TYR A 425 -1.66 -12.37 -9.42
C TYR A 425 -2.15 -12.19 -7.98
N TYR A 426 -2.45 -13.31 -7.32
CA TYR A 426 -2.70 -13.31 -5.88
C TYR A 426 -1.48 -12.81 -5.11
N THR A 427 -1.65 -12.38 -3.86
CA THR A 427 -0.57 -11.78 -3.05
C THR A 427 0.68 -12.69 -2.91
N ASN A 428 0.51 -14.01 -3.06
CA ASN A 428 1.55 -15.04 -3.04
C ASN A 428 2.24 -15.32 -4.39
N GLY A 429 1.83 -14.65 -5.48
CA GLY A 429 2.42 -14.79 -6.81
C GLY A 429 1.86 -15.90 -7.66
N THR A 430 0.92 -16.70 -7.15
CA THR A 430 0.18 -17.60 -8.03
C THR A 430 -0.67 -16.77 -9.00
N LEU A 431 -0.44 -17.00 -10.29
CA LEU A 431 -1.27 -16.49 -11.38
C LEU A 431 -2.70 -17.00 -11.14
N ALA A 432 -3.58 -16.10 -10.74
CA ALA A 432 -4.98 -16.40 -10.50
C ALA A 432 -5.65 -16.75 -11.83
N TRP A 433 -5.31 -15.98 -12.87
CA TRP A 433 -5.70 -16.17 -14.25
C TRP A 433 -4.86 -15.25 -15.15
N ASN A 434 -4.69 -15.69 -16.39
CA ASN A 434 -4.24 -14.89 -17.52
C ASN A 434 -5.36 -14.91 -18.55
N ASN A 435 -5.68 -13.76 -19.12
CA ASN A 435 -6.62 -13.65 -20.22
C ASN A 435 -5.94 -12.84 -21.32
N SER A 436 -5.83 -13.42 -22.51
CA SER A 436 -5.66 -12.65 -23.74
C SER A 436 -7.03 -12.37 -24.34
N TYR A 437 -7.17 -11.22 -24.99
CA TYR A 437 -8.34 -10.82 -25.74
C TYR A 437 -7.90 -10.36 -27.13
N ASP A 438 -8.09 -11.25 -28.11
CA ASP A 438 -7.97 -10.97 -29.54
C ASP A 438 -9.29 -10.37 -30.04
N TYR A 439 -9.22 -9.16 -30.57
CA TYR A 439 -10.28 -8.52 -31.32
C TYR A 439 -9.99 -8.53 -32.83
N ALA A 440 -10.87 -9.22 -33.56
CA ALA A 440 -10.86 -9.35 -35.02
C ALA A 440 -9.56 -9.89 -35.66
N SER A 441 -8.68 -10.55 -34.88
CA SER A 441 -7.37 -11.09 -35.27
C SER A 441 -6.45 -10.00 -35.78
N SER A 442 -6.18 -9.02 -34.91
CA SER A 442 -5.63 -7.72 -35.28
C SER A 442 -4.72 -7.12 -34.18
N HIS A 443 -4.47 -5.81 -34.16
CA HIS A 443 -3.56 -5.16 -33.20
C HIS A 443 -4.37 -4.43 -32.13
N ASP A 444 -4.27 -4.91 -30.90
CA ASP A 444 -5.05 -4.50 -29.74
C ASP A 444 -4.15 -4.21 -28.53
N GLU A 445 -4.43 -3.11 -27.83
CA GLU A 445 -3.62 -2.58 -26.73
C GLU A 445 -4.50 -2.12 -25.57
N GLY A 446 -4.10 -2.49 -24.35
CA GLY A 446 -4.80 -2.12 -23.12
C GLY A 446 -4.01 -1.08 -22.32
N ASP A 447 -4.32 0.20 -22.52
CA ASP A 447 -3.62 1.36 -21.97
C ASP A 447 -3.81 1.56 -20.46
N SER A 448 -5.00 1.28 -19.94
CA SER A 448 -5.39 1.70 -18.58
C SER A 448 -6.22 0.65 -17.85
N ILE A 449 -5.95 0.45 -16.55
CA ILE A 449 -6.63 -0.52 -15.69
C ILE A 449 -7.06 0.11 -14.36
N ALA A 450 -8.27 -0.25 -13.92
CA ALA A 450 -8.81 0.08 -12.61
C ALA A 450 -9.44 -1.16 -11.95
N VAL A 451 -9.60 -1.14 -10.64
CA VAL A 451 -10.12 -2.27 -9.84
C VAL A 451 -11.18 -1.78 -8.84
N ASP A 452 -12.27 -2.52 -8.69
CA ASP A 452 -13.31 -2.23 -7.69
C ASP A 452 -13.02 -2.85 -6.31
N GLY A 453 -13.81 -2.48 -5.30
CA GLY A 453 -13.72 -3.05 -3.95
C GLY A 453 -14.02 -4.55 -3.86
N ASN A 454 -14.55 -5.17 -4.92
CA ASN A 454 -14.80 -6.61 -5.01
C ASN A 454 -13.66 -7.39 -5.69
N GLY A 455 -12.61 -6.69 -6.17
CA GLY A 455 -11.51 -7.30 -6.91
C GLY A 455 -11.86 -7.67 -8.36
N ASN A 456 -12.85 -7.00 -8.95
CA ASN A 456 -13.10 -7.04 -10.39
C ASN A 456 -12.20 -6.00 -11.09
N SER A 457 -11.58 -6.37 -12.20
CA SER A 457 -10.71 -5.48 -12.98
C SER A 457 -11.39 -5.01 -14.26
N TYR A 458 -11.16 -3.74 -14.57
CA TYR A 458 -11.73 -3.03 -15.70
C TYR A 458 -10.58 -2.43 -16.53
N ILE A 459 -10.58 -2.72 -17.83
CA ILE A 459 -9.50 -2.37 -18.75
C ILE A 459 -10.08 -1.56 -19.89
N THR A 460 -9.36 -0.54 -20.33
CA THR A 460 -9.65 0.15 -21.60
C THR A 460 -8.39 0.38 -22.43
N GLY A 461 -8.60 0.56 -23.73
CA GLY A 461 -7.60 0.80 -24.75
C GLY A 461 -8.26 0.75 -26.12
N TYR A 462 -7.61 0.13 -27.11
CA TYR A 462 -8.12 0.02 -28.48
C TYR A 462 -7.81 -1.33 -29.10
N GLY A 463 -8.53 -1.69 -30.16
CA GLY A 463 -8.35 -2.95 -30.88
C GLY A 463 -8.76 -2.83 -32.33
N ARG A 464 -8.01 -3.42 -33.24
CA ARG A 464 -8.14 -3.10 -34.67
C ARG A 464 -9.28 -3.92 -35.32
N ASN A 465 -9.87 -3.39 -36.38
CA ASN A 465 -10.91 -4.07 -37.16
C ASN A 465 -10.68 -3.81 -38.65
N GLY A 466 -9.83 -4.65 -39.25
CA GLY A 466 -9.33 -4.45 -40.61
C GLY A 466 -8.45 -3.21 -40.73
N SER A 467 -9.01 -2.10 -41.26
CA SER A 467 -8.26 -0.85 -41.44
C SER A 467 -8.31 0.08 -40.21
N PHE A 468 -9.30 -0.13 -39.35
CA PHE A 468 -9.84 0.80 -38.36
C PHE A 468 -9.55 0.32 -36.93
N GLU A 469 -9.81 1.14 -35.91
CA GLU A 469 -9.54 0.85 -34.49
C GLU A 469 -10.85 1.06 -33.72
N ASP A 470 -11.26 0.11 -32.88
CA ASP A 470 -12.48 0.18 -32.08
C ASP A 470 -12.07 0.30 -30.59
N ILE A 471 -12.85 1.00 -29.76
CA ILE A 471 -12.55 1.08 -28.32
C ILE A 471 -12.81 -0.28 -27.67
N ILE A 472 -11.80 -0.85 -27.03
CA ILE A 472 -11.99 -2.08 -26.25
C ILE A 472 -12.21 -1.71 -24.79
N THR A 473 -13.29 -2.23 -24.21
CA THR A 473 -13.46 -2.28 -22.76
C THR A 473 -13.70 -3.71 -22.29
N LEU A 474 -12.94 -4.15 -21.30
CA LEU A 474 -13.04 -5.49 -20.72
C LEU A 474 -13.37 -5.38 -19.22
N LYS A 475 -14.22 -6.28 -18.73
CA LYS A 475 -14.32 -6.59 -17.29
C LYS A 475 -14.04 -8.06 -17.06
N TYR A 476 -13.15 -8.33 -16.11
CA TYR A 476 -12.98 -9.66 -15.54
C TYR A 476 -13.51 -9.66 -14.11
N TYR A 477 -14.32 -10.67 -13.79
CA TYR A 477 -14.68 -10.94 -12.41
C TYR A 477 -13.44 -11.31 -11.61
N ALA A 478 -13.52 -11.23 -10.28
CA ALA A 478 -12.41 -11.62 -9.40
C ALA A 478 -11.85 -13.03 -9.67
N ASN A 479 -12.66 -13.96 -10.20
CA ASN A 479 -12.26 -15.32 -10.56
C ASN A 479 -11.63 -15.48 -11.96
N GLY A 480 -11.57 -14.42 -12.77
CA GLY A 480 -10.94 -14.43 -14.10
C GLY A 480 -11.86 -14.76 -15.25
N ASN A 481 -13.11 -15.13 -14.97
CA ASN A 481 -14.11 -15.21 -16.03
C ASN A 481 -14.30 -13.80 -16.59
N LEU A 482 -14.16 -13.66 -17.90
CA LEU A 482 -14.59 -12.49 -18.65
C LEU A 482 -16.07 -12.26 -18.34
N ALA A 483 -16.37 -11.20 -17.60
CA ALA A 483 -17.73 -10.80 -17.28
C ALA A 483 -18.42 -10.31 -18.56
N TRP A 484 -17.68 -9.50 -19.31
CA TRP A 484 -18.03 -9.00 -20.62
C TRP A 484 -16.78 -8.47 -21.33
N ASN A 485 -16.81 -8.55 -22.64
CA ASN A 485 -15.98 -7.75 -23.54
C ASN A 485 -16.94 -6.89 -24.35
N ASN A 486 -16.71 -5.59 -24.37
CA ASN A 486 -17.53 -4.65 -25.11
C ASN A 486 -16.61 -3.84 -26.03
N PRO A 487 -16.27 -4.38 -27.22
CA PRO A 487 -15.73 -3.57 -28.30
C PRO A 487 -16.80 -2.55 -28.71
N TYR A 488 -16.39 -1.31 -28.89
CA TYR A 488 -17.23 -0.21 -29.29
C TYR A 488 -16.66 0.41 -30.58
N ASP A 489 -17.25 -0.01 -31.69
CA ASP A 489 -17.08 0.56 -33.03
C ASP A 489 -17.98 1.80 -33.16
N TYR A 490 -17.37 2.96 -33.36
CA TYR A 490 -18.04 4.22 -33.69
C TYR A 490 -18.00 4.50 -35.19
N ASN A 491 -19.02 4.07 -35.91
CA ASN A 491 -19.24 4.32 -37.36
C ASN A 491 -18.14 3.78 -38.30
N SER A 492 -17.39 2.78 -37.85
CA SER A 492 -16.27 2.10 -38.51
C SER A 492 -15.09 3.03 -38.78
N GLY A 493 -14.64 3.70 -37.71
CA GLY A 493 -13.56 4.67 -37.67
C GLY A 493 -12.35 4.25 -36.83
N ASN A 494 -11.42 5.17 -36.55
CA ASN A 494 -10.36 4.96 -35.58
C ASN A 494 -10.76 5.53 -34.22
N ASP A 495 -10.88 4.65 -33.25
CA ASP A 495 -11.41 4.88 -31.91
C ASP A 495 -10.46 4.31 -30.86
N ARG A 496 -10.20 5.06 -29.78
CA ARG A 496 -9.30 4.64 -28.69
C ARG A 496 -9.76 5.08 -27.31
N GLY A 497 -9.70 4.18 -26.33
CA GLY A 497 -10.00 4.44 -24.93
C GLY A 497 -8.74 4.85 -24.16
N ASN A 498 -8.65 6.11 -23.75
CA ASN A 498 -7.43 6.68 -23.15
C ASN A 498 -7.36 6.53 -21.62
N SER A 499 -8.51 6.45 -20.94
CA SER A 499 -8.55 6.51 -19.48
C SER A 499 -9.82 5.85 -18.92
N ILE A 500 -9.66 5.12 -17.80
CA ILE A 500 -10.74 4.45 -17.08
C ILE A 500 -10.73 4.81 -15.59
N ALA A 501 -11.92 5.02 -15.03
CA ALA A 501 -12.14 5.17 -13.59
C ALA A 501 -13.30 4.27 -13.13
N VAL A 502 -13.32 3.89 -11.86
CA VAL A 502 -14.32 2.99 -11.26
C VAL A 502 -14.82 3.59 -9.95
N ASP A 503 -16.14 3.59 -9.73
CA ASP A 503 -16.73 4.04 -8.46
C ASP A 503 -16.78 2.94 -7.38
N GLY A 504 -17.15 3.34 -6.16
CA GLY A 504 -17.32 2.41 -5.04
C GLY A 504 -18.43 1.36 -5.21
N ASN A 505 -19.24 1.45 -6.27
CA ASN A 505 -20.27 0.45 -6.61
C ASN A 505 -19.79 -0.57 -7.66
N GLY A 506 -18.58 -0.40 -8.21
CA GLY A 506 -18.08 -1.20 -9.34
C GLY A 506 -18.63 -0.77 -10.70
N THR A 507 -19.11 0.47 -10.82
CA THR A 507 -19.45 1.09 -12.11
C THR A 507 -18.17 1.58 -12.76
N ALA A 508 -17.93 1.21 -14.03
CA ALA A 508 -16.78 1.70 -14.79
C ALA A 508 -17.18 2.81 -15.77
N TYR A 509 -16.29 3.79 -15.89
CA TYR A 509 -16.44 4.96 -16.75
C TYR A 509 -15.18 5.11 -17.60
N ILE A 510 -15.36 5.17 -18.92
CA ILE A 510 -14.29 5.23 -19.90
C ILE A 510 -14.41 6.53 -20.68
N THR A 511 -13.29 7.16 -21.00
CA THR A 511 -13.24 8.21 -22.02
C THR A 511 -12.17 7.94 -23.07
N GLY A 512 -12.44 8.43 -24.27
CA GLY A 512 -11.60 8.26 -25.44
C GLY A 512 -12.06 9.12 -26.61
N TYR A 513 -11.75 8.68 -27.81
CA TYR A 513 -12.25 9.29 -29.05
C TYR A 513 -12.70 8.21 -30.05
N GLY A 514 -13.49 8.57 -31.05
CA GLY A 514 -13.90 7.66 -32.14
C GLY A 514 -14.37 8.39 -33.39
N TYR A 515 -14.16 7.85 -34.59
CA TYR A 515 -14.22 8.59 -35.86
C TYR A 515 -15.48 8.31 -36.71
N ASP A 516 -16.37 9.29 -36.86
CA ASP A 516 -17.70 9.18 -37.50
C ASP A 516 -17.68 8.90 -39.02
N GLY A 517 -16.49 8.78 -39.62
CA GLY A 517 -16.27 8.73 -41.07
C GLY A 517 -15.79 10.07 -41.68
N SER A 518 -16.00 11.18 -40.95
CA SER A 518 -15.58 12.55 -41.29
C SER A 518 -14.61 13.13 -40.25
N TYR A 519 -14.87 12.89 -38.96
CA TYR A 519 -14.20 13.50 -37.81
C TYR A 519 -14.20 12.59 -36.56
N SER A 520 -13.30 12.82 -35.62
CA SER A 520 -13.32 12.16 -34.29
C SER A 520 -14.31 12.85 -33.34
N GLU A 521 -15.03 12.11 -32.50
CA GLU A 521 -15.89 12.61 -31.42
C GLU A 521 -15.36 12.11 -30.06
N ILE A 522 -15.68 12.79 -28.95
CA ILE A 522 -15.39 12.25 -27.62
C ILE A 522 -16.32 11.07 -27.34
N ILE A 523 -15.75 9.90 -27.08
CA ILE A 523 -16.55 8.72 -26.71
C ILE A 523 -16.58 8.58 -25.19
N ILE A 524 -17.78 8.28 -24.68
CA ILE A 524 -18.04 8.04 -23.27
C ILE A 524 -18.82 6.73 -23.12
N LEU A 525 -18.24 5.78 -22.37
CA LEU A 525 -18.84 4.47 -22.10
C LEU A 525 -19.03 4.28 -20.59
N LYS A 526 -20.16 3.72 -20.20
CA LYS A 526 -20.50 3.39 -18.81
C LYS A 526 -21.05 1.97 -18.70
N TYR A 527 -20.43 1.17 -17.84
CA TYR A 527 -20.77 -0.24 -17.62
C TYR A 527 -21.15 -0.52 -16.17
N GLY A 528 -22.13 -1.42 -15.98
CA GLY A 528 -22.64 -1.82 -14.65
C GLY A 528 -24.03 -2.49 -14.72
N PHE A 529 -24.74 -2.52 -13.59
CA PHE A 529 -26.07 -3.15 -13.45
C PHE A 529 -27.26 -2.28 -13.87
N LEU A 530 -28.33 -2.93 -14.36
CA LEU A 530 -29.64 -2.31 -14.68
C LEU A 530 -30.64 -2.45 -13.52
N VAL A 531 -31.57 -1.51 -13.39
CA VAL A 531 -32.66 -1.52 -12.39
C VAL A 531 -33.97 -1.00 -12.99
N ASP A 532 -35.02 -1.82 -13.02
CA ASP A 532 -36.40 -1.40 -13.30
C ASP A 532 -37.21 -1.25 -12.00
N THR A 533 -38.15 -0.31 -11.99
CA THR A 533 -38.99 0.04 -10.83
C THR A 533 -40.46 0.26 -11.20
N THR A 534 -40.87 -0.03 -12.45
CA THR A 534 -42.24 0.18 -12.94
C THR A 534 -43.05 -1.10 -13.00
N ALA A 535 -44.32 -1.06 -12.57
CA ALA A 535 -45.18 -2.24 -12.52
C ALA A 535 -46.18 -2.31 -13.70
N PRO A 536 -46.48 -3.51 -14.25
CA PRO A 536 -47.40 -3.69 -15.38
C PRO A 536 -48.81 -3.13 -15.21
N VAL A 537 -49.54 -2.91 -16.31
CA VAL A 537 -50.95 -2.47 -16.31
C VAL A 537 -51.86 -3.51 -16.96
N VAL A 538 -53.00 -3.87 -16.33
CA VAL A 538 -53.85 -5.05 -16.66
C VAL A 538 -55.36 -4.72 -16.74
N ILE A 539 -56.09 -5.27 -17.74
CA ILE A 539 -57.54 -5.04 -17.99
C ILE A 539 -58.24 -6.34 -18.48
N ILE A 540 -59.49 -6.66 -18.03
CA ILE A 540 -60.28 -7.86 -18.45
C ILE A 540 -61.44 -7.50 -19.39
N ASN A 541 -61.79 -8.40 -20.35
CA ASN A 541 -62.75 -8.14 -21.42
C ASN A 541 -64.12 -8.90 -21.40
N THR A 542 -64.43 -9.81 -20.45
CA THR A 542 -65.67 -10.68 -20.45
C THR A 542 -66.56 -10.58 -19.17
N LEU A 543 -67.84 -11.02 -19.23
CA LEU A 543 -68.89 -10.84 -18.19
C LEU A 543 -69.79 -12.10 -17.95
N ASN A 544 -70.26 -12.31 -16.70
CA ASN A 544 -70.91 -13.49 -16.07
C ASN A 544 -72.17 -14.16 -16.74
N GLN A 545 -72.20 -15.51 -16.91
CA GLN A 545 -73.43 -16.37 -17.18
C GLN A 545 -73.16 -17.92 -17.11
N THR A 546 -74.14 -18.82 -17.40
CA THR A 546 -74.03 -20.31 -17.25
C THR A 546 -74.21 -21.08 -18.58
N TYR A 547 -73.56 -22.24 -18.73
CA TYR A 547 -73.48 -23.08 -19.95
C TYR A 547 -73.74 -24.58 -19.70
N ASN A 548 -73.77 -25.39 -20.77
CA ASN A 548 -73.73 -26.86 -20.74
C ASN A 548 -72.80 -27.40 -21.86
N TYR A 549 -71.74 -26.63 -22.11
CA TYR A 549 -70.67 -26.78 -23.10
C TYR A 549 -69.58 -25.72 -22.79
N ASN A 550 -68.40 -25.85 -23.39
CA ASN A 550 -67.18 -25.17 -22.92
C ASN A 550 -67.04 -23.71 -23.43
N THR A 551 -66.26 -22.87 -22.73
CA THR A 551 -66.02 -21.43 -23.02
C THR A 551 -64.58 -20.98 -22.70
N SER A 552 -64.15 -19.70 -22.92
CA SER A 552 -62.73 -19.25 -22.77
C SER A 552 -62.51 -17.76 -22.35
N LEU A 553 -61.25 -17.34 -22.11
CA LEU A 553 -60.81 -16.07 -21.46
C LEU A 553 -60.10 -15.05 -22.39
N ASN A 554 -60.22 -13.74 -22.11
CA ASN A 554 -59.62 -12.63 -22.88
C ASN A 554 -59.27 -11.39 -22.00
N VAL A 555 -58.03 -10.87 -22.11
CA VAL A 555 -57.40 -9.85 -21.23
C VAL A 555 -56.46 -8.93 -22.02
N THR A 556 -56.24 -7.67 -21.63
CA THR A 556 -55.20 -6.78 -22.21
C THR A 556 -54.17 -6.36 -21.15
N VAL A 557 -52.88 -6.40 -21.48
CA VAL A 557 -51.76 -6.02 -20.59
C VAL A 557 -50.74 -5.16 -21.34
N THR A 558 -50.19 -4.15 -20.66
CA THR A 558 -49.13 -3.27 -21.19
C THR A 558 -48.01 -3.06 -20.17
N ASP A 559 -46.79 -3.44 -20.55
CA ASP A 559 -45.52 -3.13 -19.91
C ASP A 559 -44.39 -3.28 -20.95
N SER A 560 -43.23 -2.64 -20.77
CA SER A 560 -42.05 -2.78 -21.64
C SER A 560 -41.22 -4.02 -21.36
N ASN A 561 -41.17 -4.48 -20.09
CA ASN A 561 -40.35 -5.59 -19.62
C ASN A 561 -41.22 -6.77 -19.13
N LEU A 562 -42.43 -6.89 -19.69
CA LEU A 562 -43.44 -7.89 -19.29
C LEU A 562 -42.89 -9.33 -19.38
N ASP A 563 -42.84 -10.01 -18.24
CA ASP A 563 -42.42 -11.41 -18.13
C ASP A 563 -43.62 -12.36 -18.27
N SER A 564 -44.60 -12.25 -17.38
CA SER A 564 -45.74 -13.17 -17.36
C SER A 564 -47.10 -12.49 -17.10
N VAL A 565 -48.15 -13.14 -17.61
CA VAL A 565 -49.57 -12.79 -17.38
C VAL A 565 -50.31 -14.05 -16.97
N VAL A 566 -51.01 -14.02 -15.84
CA VAL A 566 -51.60 -15.20 -15.20
C VAL A 566 -53.05 -14.93 -14.80
N ALA A 567 -53.95 -15.82 -15.20
CA ALA A 567 -55.34 -15.86 -14.74
C ALA A 567 -55.49 -16.80 -13.53
N GLU A 568 -55.85 -16.25 -12.38
CA GLU A 568 -56.24 -16.96 -11.16
C GLU A 568 -57.73 -17.30 -11.21
N ILE A 569 -58.05 -18.58 -11.37
CA ILE A 569 -59.41 -19.12 -11.44
C ILE A 569 -59.77 -19.73 -10.07
N ASN A 570 -60.96 -19.44 -9.57
CA ASN A 570 -61.46 -19.86 -8.25
C ASN A 570 -60.55 -19.50 -7.06
N GLY A 571 -59.78 -18.40 -7.19
CA GLY A 571 -58.84 -17.94 -6.16
C GLY A 571 -57.71 -18.93 -5.89
N ALA A 572 -57.32 -19.70 -6.91
CA ALA A 572 -56.57 -20.95 -6.74
C ALA A 572 -55.76 -21.42 -7.95
N THR A 573 -56.42 -21.55 -9.10
CA THR A 573 -55.89 -22.23 -10.28
C THR A 573 -55.31 -21.20 -11.22
N ASN A 574 -53.99 -21.12 -11.29
CA ASN A 574 -53.28 -20.14 -12.10
C ASN A 574 -53.01 -20.68 -13.51
N ILE A 575 -53.43 -19.95 -14.53
CA ILE A 575 -53.25 -20.31 -15.94
C ILE A 575 -52.53 -19.16 -16.65
N THR A 576 -51.37 -19.44 -17.23
CA THR A 576 -50.61 -18.47 -18.02
C THR A 576 -51.39 -18.11 -19.29
N LEU A 577 -51.57 -16.82 -19.53
CA LEU A 577 -52.20 -16.30 -20.73
C LEU A 577 -51.13 -15.96 -21.77
N THR A 578 -51.29 -16.46 -22.98
CA THR A 578 -50.38 -16.19 -24.10
C THR A 578 -50.91 -15.05 -24.97
N LYS A 579 -50.01 -14.32 -25.63
CA LYS A 579 -50.38 -13.18 -26.46
C LYS A 579 -51.02 -13.65 -27.77
N ILE A 580 -52.25 -13.21 -28.02
CA ILE A 580 -53.04 -13.45 -29.22
C ILE A 580 -53.37 -12.07 -29.82
N ASP A 581 -52.65 -11.69 -30.87
CA ASP A 581 -52.68 -10.34 -31.47
C ASP A 581 -52.50 -9.21 -30.44
N ASN A 582 -53.60 -8.52 -30.10
CA ASN A 582 -53.65 -7.34 -29.22
C ASN A 582 -54.16 -7.66 -27.79
N TYR A 583 -54.35 -8.93 -27.46
CA TYR A 583 -54.81 -9.37 -26.14
C TYR A 583 -54.04 -10.61 -25.67
N TYR A 584 -54.27 -11.02 -24.43
CA TYR A 584 -53.74 -12.20 -23.79
C TYR A 584 -54.91 -13.15 -23.48
N GLY A 585 -54.77 -14.43 -23.84
CA GLY A 585 -55.83 -15.43 -23.75
C GLY A 585 -55.27 -16.84 -23.74
N THR A 586 -56.16 -17.83 -23.79
CA THR A 586 -55.81 -19.26 -23.83
C THR A 586 -57.03 -20.09 -24.23
N ASP A 587 -56.80 -21.26 -24.85
CA ASP A 587 -57.84 -22.24 -25.22
C ASP A 587 -58.30 -23.08 -24.01
N HIS A 588 -58.28 -22.51 -22.80
CA HIS A 588 -58.72 -23.22 -21.59
C HIS A 588 -60.24 -23.39 -21.60
N GLU A 589 -60.67 -24.62 -21.83
CA GLU A 589 -62.06 -25.05 -21.72
C GLU A 589 -62.46 -25.23 -20.24
N PHE A 590 -63.66 -24.77 -19.90
CA PHE A 590 -64.24 -24.93 -18.57
C PHE A 590 -65.11 -26.18 -18.49
N ASP A 591 -64.71 -27.11 -17.62
CA ASP A 591 -65.50 -28.26 -17.19
C ASP A 591 -66.76 -27.84 -16.40
N ASP A 592 -67.52 -28.84 -15.98
CA ASP A 592 -68.72 -28.70 -15.16
C ASP A 592 -68.45 -28.06 -13.79
N GLY A 593 -69.36 -27.19 -13.33
CA GLY A 593 -69.24 -26.49 -12.05
C GLY A 593 -69.28 -24.97 -12.18
N SER A 594 -69.00 -24.24 -11.09
CA SER A 594 -69.03 -22.76 -11.07
C SER A 594 -67.64 -22.15 -10.83
N TYR A 595 -67.36 -21.06 -11.53
CA TYR A 595 -66.04 -20.46 -11.67
C TYR A 595 -66.02 -18.99 -11.27
N THR A 596 -64.86 -18.52 -10.85
CA THR A 596 -64.54 -17.12 -10.58
C THR A 596 -63.14 -16.81 -11.10
N VAL A 597 -62.81 -15.57 -11.51
CA VAL A 597 -61.50 -15.27 -12.15
C VAL A 597 -60.93 -13.90 -11.74
N ARG A 598 -59.62 -13.80 -11.54
CA ARG A 598 -58.78 -12.59 -11.36
C ARG A 598 -57.51 -12.69 -12.23
N ILE A 599 -56.90 -11.59 -12.65
CA ILE A 599 -55.64 -11.59 -13.41
C ILE A 599 -54.50 -10.92 -12.64
N TYR A 600 -53.28 -11.43 -12.80
CA TYR A 600 -52.00 -10.87 -12.36
C TYR A 600 -51.05 -10.71 -13.55
N ALA A 601 -50.11 -9.77 -13.45
CA ALA A 601 -48.98 -9.63 -14.38
C ALA A 601 -47.71 -9.18 -13.65
N ASN A 602 -46.54 -9.66 -14.09
CA ASN A 602 -45.23 -9.24 -13.60
C ASN A 602 -44.26 -8.92 -14.74
N ASP A 603 -43.27 -8.08 -14.46
CA ASP A 603 -42.12 -7.85 -15.32
C ASP A 603 -40.93 -8.79 -14.98
N THR A 604 -39.84 -8.70 -15.74
CA THR A 604 -38.60 -9.47 -15.52
C THR A 604 -37.78 -9.03 -14.30
N PHE A 605 -38.15 -7.92 -13.65
CA PHE A 605 -37.45 -7.37 -12.48
C PHE A 605 -38.23 -7.58 -11.16
N GLY A 606 -39.42 -8.18 -11.22
CA GLY A 606 -40.25 -8.56 -10.07
C GLY A 606 -41.31 -7.53 -9.66
N ASN A 607 -41.58 -6.50 -10.47
CA ASN A 607 -42.69 -5.58 -10.24
C ASN A 607 -44.01 -6.24 -10.67
N VAL A 608 -45.08 -6.14 -9.86
CA VAL A 608 -46.33 -6.91 -10.03
C VAL A 608 -47.58 -6.04 -9.92
N ASN A 609 -48.62 -6.34 -10.72
CA ASN A 609 -49.95 -5.72 -10.62
C ASN A 609 -51.11 -6.72 -10.87
N SER A 610 -52.35 -6.39 -10.49
CA SER A 610 -53.50 -7.31 -10.56
C SER A 610 -54.90 -6.65 -10.63
N THR A 611 -55.92 -7.44 -10.94
CA THR A 611 -57.33 -6.99 -11.13
C THR A 611 -58.28 -7.37 -9.98
N GLU A 612 -59.55 -6.93 -10.06
CA GLU A 612 -60.66 -7.49 -9.27
C GLU A 612 -61.13 -8.88 -9.78
N THR A 613 -62.20 -9.46 -9.19
CA THR A 613 -62.65 -10.86 -9.40
C THR A 613 -64.09 -10.97 -9.99
N ILE A 614 -64.32 -11.86 -10.98
CA ILE A 614 -65.62 -12.09 -11.73
C ILE A 614 -66.15 -13.55 -11.61
N GLN A 615 -67.36 -13.97 -12.11
CA GLN A 615 -67.99 -15.33 -11.85
C GLN A 615 -68.91 -15.98 -12.96
N PHE A 616 -68.98 -17.33 -13.15
CA PHE A 616 -69.81 -18.09 -14.17
C PHE A 616 -70.02 -19.66 -13.90
N MET A 617 -70.60 -20.51 -14.80
CA MET A 617 -70.88 -22.00 -14.56
C MET A 617 -71.09 -22.95 -15.82
N VAL A 618 -70.91 -24.31 -15.71
CA VAL A 618 -71.14 -25.41 -16.74
C VAL A 618 -71.68 -26.78 -16.13
N ASP A 619 -72.05 -27.84 -16.91
CA ASP A 619 -72.76 -29.13 -16.49
C ASP A 619 -72.81 -30.34 -17.56
N THR A 620 -72.29 -31.59 -17.31
CA THR A 620 -72.23 -32.79 -18.23
C THR A 620 -71.99 -34.27 -17.71
N THR A 621 -71.70 -34.61 -16.43
CA THR A 621 -71.18 -35.97 -16.01
C THR A 621 -72.13 -36.94 -15.24
N GLY A 622 -71.64 -37.75 -14.28
CA GLY A 622 -72.36 -38.82 -13.55
C GLY A 622 -71.98 -38.87 -12.05
N PRO A 623 -72.49 -39.82 -11.20
CA PRO A 623 -72.61 -39.60 -9.75
C PRO A 623 -71.27 -39.25 -9.11
N GLU A 624 -71.13 -38.00 -8.68
CA GLU A 624 -70.02 -37.63 -7.84
C GLU A 624 -70.32 -38.08 -6.41
N PHE A 625 -70.11 -39.38 -6.16
CA PHE A 625 -70.11 -39.89 -4.80
C PHE A 625 -68.78 -39.67 -4.12
N THR A 626 -68.90 -39.05 -2.95
CA THR A 626 -67.78 -38.61 -2.15
C THR A 626 -67.81 -39.39 -0.85
N ILE A 627 -66.80 -40.24 -0.67
CA ILE A 627 -66.47 -40.79 0.65
C ILE A 627 -66.01 -39.58 1.48
N HIS A 628 -66.92 -39.05 2.29
CA HIS A 628 -66.67 -37.91 3.17
C HIS A 628 -65.82 -38.30 4.38
N SER A 629 -65.88 -39.58 4.78
CA SER A 629 -65.00 -40.15 5.79
C SER A 629 -64.95 -41.67 5.64
N PRO A 630 -63.82 -42.33 5.91
CA PRO A 630 -62.49 -41.76 5.83
C PRO A 630 -62.21 -41.23 4.41
N ILE A 631 -61.38 -40.20 4.31
CA ILE A 631 -60.76 -39.83 3.03
C ILE A 631 -59.58 -40.80 2.79
N ASN A 632 -59.15 -40.97 1.54
CA ASN A 632 -57.93 -41.75 1.25
C ASN A 632 -56.70 -41.19 1.98
N THR A 633 -55.90 -42.12 2.51
CA THR A 633 -54.79 -41.90 3.45
C THR A 633 -55.18 -41.08 4.69
N THR A 634 -56.45 -41.09 5.12
CA THR A 634 -56.82 -40.41 6.38
C THR A 634 -56.09 -41.09 7.51
N VAL A 635 -55.34 -40.30 8.26
CA VAL A 635 -54.75 -40.77 9.51
C VAL A 635 -55.59 -40.28 10.68
N TYR A 636 -55.84 -41.17 11.64
CA TYR A 636 -56.69 -40.92 12.79
C TYR A 636 -55.89 -40.74 14.08
N THR A 637 -56.03 -39.58 14.72
CA THR A 637 -55.47 -39.23 16.05
C THR A 637 -56.19 -39.87 17.23
N VAL A 638 -57.18 -40.71 16.94
CA VAL A 638 -57.96 -41.46 17.92
C VAL A 638 -58.16 -42.88 17.40
N ASN A 639 -58.22 -43.85 18.29
CA ASN A 639 -58.33 -45.27 17.97
C ASN A 639 -59.72 -45.70 17.44
N HIS A 640 -60.47 -44.80 16.82
CA HIS A 640 -61.81 -45.04 16.29
C HIS A 640 -62.18 -44.05 15.18
N PHE A 641 -62.99 -44.46 14.22
CA PHE A 641 -63.51 -43.56 13.19
C PHE A 641 -64.86 -43.99 12.62
N MET A 642 -65.50 -43.05 11.94
CA MET A 642 -66.74 -43.25 11.20
C MET A 642 -66.46 -43.22 9.71
N VAL A 643 -67.17 -44.07 8.98
CA VAL A 643 -67.39 -43.94 7.55
C VAL A 643 -68.61 -43.06 7.31
N ASN A 644 -68.52 -42.11 6.38
CA ASN A 644 -69.63 -41.29 5.88
C ASN A 644 -69.48 -41.10 4.36
N ILE A 645 -70.57 -41.20 3.61
CA ILE A 645 -70.56 -41.05 2.15
C ILE A 645 -71.81 -40.27 1.72
N THR A 646 -71.64 -39.20 0.93
CA THR A 646 -72.72 -38.73 0.04
C THR A 646 -72.56 -39.36 -1.31
N ALA A 647 -73.68 -39.37 -2.02
CA ALA A 647 -73.59 -39.29 -3.44
C ALA A 647 -74.54 -38.21 -3.93
N GLU A 648 -73.98 -37.24 -4.65
CA GLU A 648 -74.74 -36.21 -5.34
C GLU A 648 -74.40 -36.28 -6.82
N ASP A 649 -75.33 -35.75 -7.60
CA ASP A 649 -75.24 -35.60 -9.03
C ASP A 649 -76.16 -34.41 -9.36
N PRO A 650 -75.84 -33.55 -10.35
CA PRO A 650 -76.73 -32.48 -10.79
C PRO A 650 -78.17 -32.95 -11.10
N CYS A 651 -78.41 -34.25 -11.32
CA CYS A 651 -79.73 -34.88 -11.44
C CYS A 651 -80.14 -35.89 -10.31
N GLY A 652 -79.27 -36.27 -9.37
CA GLY A 652 -79.55 -37.14 -8.19
C GLY A 652 -79.09 -38.63 -8.26
N VAL A 653 -79.28 -39.43 -7.18
CA VAL A 653 -78.50 -40.69 -6.92
C VAL A 653 -79.26 -41.90 -6.27
N ASP A 654 -78.81 -43.15 -6.52
CA ASP A 654 -79.38 -44.47 -6.12
C ASP A 654 -78.78 -45.22 -4.86
N ASN A 655 -77.57 -45.84 -4.85
CA ASN A 655 -77.11 -46.71 -3.71
C ASN A 655 -75.57 -46.87 -3.45
N ILE A 656 -75.10 -47.30 -2.23
CA ILE A 656 -73.65 -47.34 -1.79
C ILE A 656 -73.22 -48.55 -0.86
N LYS A 657 -71.92 -49.00 -0.84
CA LYS A 657 -71.33 -50.11 0.00
C LYS A 657 -69.86 -49.90 0.51
N SER A 658 -69.36 -50.69 1.49
CA SER A 658 -67.97 -50.64 2.07
C SER A 658 -67.32 -51.99 2.53
N ASP A 659 -65.99 -52.10 2.58
CA ASP A 659 -65.18 -53.24 3.15
C ASP A 659 -63.85 -52.74 3.75
N ILE A 660 -63.39 -53.22 4.92
CA ILE A 660 -62.07 -52.90 5.54
C ILE A 660 -61.26 -54.16 5.91
N ASP A 661 -60.09 -54.36 5.30
CA ASP A 661 -59.18 -55.51 5.51
C ASP A 661 -59.87 -56.88 5.75
N GLY A 662 -60.98 -57.14 5.03
CA GLY A 662 -61.77 -58.36 5.10
C GLY A 662 -63.07 -58.29 5.93
N TRP A 663 -63.47 -57.11 6.41
CA TRP A 663 -64.72 -56.85 7.13
C TRP A 663 -65.72 -56.03 6.28
N VAL A 664 -66.51 -56.73 5.45
CA VAL A 664 -67.51 -56.16 4.53
C VAL A 664 -68.79 -55.69 5.23
N ASN A 665 -69.27 -54.48 4.94
CA ASN A 665 -70.52 -53.92 5.46
C ASN A 665 -71.29 -53.05 4.43
N THR A 666 -72.63 -53.16 4.42
CA THR A 666 -73.53 -52.26 3.66
C THR A 666 -73.91 -51.06 4.53
N LEU A 667 -73.81 -49.84 4.00
CA LEU A 667 -74.14 -48.63 4.76
C LEU A 667 -75.66 -48.40 4.81
N ALA A 668 -76.15 -47.80 5.89
CA ALA A 668 -77.57 -47.47 6.07
C ALA A 668 -77.90 -46.07 5.54
N GLU A 669 -78.95 -45.98 4.72
CA GLU A 669 -79.43 -44.74 4.12
C GLU A 669 -80.16 -43.84 5.14
N TYR A 670 -79.73 -42.59 5.23
CA TYR A 670 -80.47 -41.46 5.80
C TYR A 670 -80.61 -40.38 4.72
N PRO A 671 -81.55 -39.40 4.84
CA PRO A 671 -82.04 -38.59 3.71
C PRO A 671 -81.04 -37.79 2.86
N THR A 672 -79.75 -37.80 3.20
CA THR A 672 -78.63 -37.20 2.47
C THR A 672 -77.28 -37.94 2.66
N TYR A 673 -77.18 -39.01 3.47
CA TYR A 673 -75.88 -39.61 3.87
C TYR A 673 -75.97 -41.11 4.21
N TYR A 674 -74.83 -41.81 4.12
CA TYR A 674 -74.64 -43.23 4.44
C TYR A 674 -73.48 -43.44 5.45
N TYR A 675 -73.66 -44.20 6.54
CA TYR A 675 -72.60 -44.36 7.59
C TYR A 675 -72.41 -45.76 8.23
N ILE A 676 -71.21 -45.98 8.80
CA ILE A 676 -70.84 -47.10 9.73
C ILE A 676 -69.63 -46.67 10.62
N GLY A 677 -69.34 -47.32 11.74
CA GLY A 677 -68.24 -46.95 12.65
C GLY A 677 -67.36 -48.11 13.15
N TYR A 678 -66.07 -47.82 13.35
CA TYR A 678 -65.02 -48.74 13.81
C TYR A 678 -64.33 -48.18 15.08
N THR A 679 -64.00 -49.04 16.06
CA THR A 679 -63.45 -48.63 17.37
C THR A 679 -62.43 -49.63 17.91
N GLY A 680 -61.38 -49.14 18.59
CA GLY A 680 -60.38 -49.95 19.29
C GLY A 680 -59.16 -50.33 18.44
N MET A 681 -58.83 -49.52 17.43
CA MET A 681 -57.78 -49.79 16.44
C MET A 681 -56.39 -49.34 16.96
N PRO A 682 -55.37 -50.21 17.00
CA PRO A 682 -53.98 -49.83 17.30
C PRO A 682 -53.37 -48.87 16.26
N ASP A 683 -52.28 -48.20 16.64
CA ASP A 683 -51.48 -47.31 15.78
C ASP A 683 -50.82 -48.10 14.62
N GLU A 684 -51.53 -48.31 13.50
CA GLU A 684 -51.11 -49.11 12.33
C GLU A 684 -51.81 -48.63 11.02
N ASN A 685 -51.47 -49.21 9.86
CA ASN A 685 -52.04 -48.90 8.55
C ASN A 685 -53.14 -49.93 8.13
N TYR A 686 -54.22 -49.47 7.49
CA TYR A 686 -55.41 -50.26 7.10
C TYR A 686 -55.93 -49.91 5.68
N THR A 687 -56.71 -50.80 5.03
CA THR A 687 -57.24 -50.63 3.64
C THR A 687 -58.76 -50.80 3.55
N ILE A 688 -59.48 -49.98 2.76
CA ILE A 688 -60.95 -49.88 2.68
C ILE A 688 -61.51 -49.65 1.24
N ILE A 689 -62.56 -50.34 0.80
CA ILE A 689 -63.11 -50.29 -0.59
C ILE A 689 -64.60 -49.89 -0.67
N PHE A 690 -65.04 -49.09 -1.67
CA PHE A 690 -66.39 -48.48 -1.84
C PHE A 690 -66.96 -48.42 -3.30
N THR A 691 -68.30 -48.27 -3.49
CA THR A 691 -69.00 -48.24 -4.81
C THR A 691 -70.38 -47.51 -4.81
N ALA A 692 -70.78 -46.74 -5.87
CA ALA A 692 -72.12 -46.10 -6.04
C ALA A 692 -72.56 -45.71 -7.50
N MET A 693 -73.79 -45.14 -7.70
CA MET A 693 -74.56 -45.04 -8.99
C MET A 693 -75.64 -43.91 -9.06
N ASP A 694 -75.82 -43.15 -10.17
CA ASP A 694 -76.76 -41.98 -10.31
C ASP A 694 -78.20 -42.28 -10.84
N ASN A 695 -79.01 -41.21 -11.02
CA ASN A 695 -80.35 -41.19 -11.60
C ASN A 695 -80.43 -41.25 -13.15
N LEU A 696 -79.37 -40.92 -13.89
CA LEU A 696 -79.32 -40.96 -15.37
C LEU A 696 -78.68 -42.25 -15.93
N GLY A 697 -78.09 -43.09 -15.07
CA GLY A 697 -77.53 -44.41 -15.34
C GLY A 697 -76.01 -44.55 -15.22
N ASN A 698 -75.27 -43.53 -14.75
CA ASN A 698 -73.81 -43.57 -14.63
C ASN A 698 -73.35 -44.16 -13.26
N THR A 699 -72.10 -44.64 -13.17
CA THR A 699 -71.58 -45.42 -12.02
C THR A 699 -70.12 -45.13 -11.69
N ALA A 700 -69.69 -45.27 -10.42
CA ALA A 700 -68.27 -45.25 -10.06
C ALA A 700 -67.88 -46.19 -8.88
N VAL A 701 -66.57 -46.32 -8.63
CA VAL A 701 -65.94 -47.17 -7.60
C VAL A 701 -64.73 -46.42 -7.02
N LYS A 702 -64.45 -46.53 -5.71
CA LYS A 702 -63.30 -45.90 -5.05
C LYS A 702 -62.70 -46.81 -3.96
N GLU A 703 -61.37 -46.94 -3.90
CA GLU A 703 -60.62 -47.60 -2.83
C GLU A 703 -59.79 -46.56 -2.06
N ILE A 704 -59.60 -46.78 -0.76
CA ILE A 704 -58.89 -45.89 0.15
C ILE A 704 -58.03 -46.66 1.16
N TYR A 705 -57.00 -46.02 1.67
CA TYR A 705 -56.19 -46.45 2.81
C TYR A 705 -56.47 -45.53 3.99
N VAL A 706 -56.25 -45.99 5.22
CA VAL A 706 -56.24 -45.17 6.43
C VAL A 706 -55.10 -45.59 7.34
N ILE A 707 -54.63 -44.69 8.18
CA ILE A 707 -53.65 -44.99 9.21
C ILE A 707 -54.28 -44.61 10.56
N VAL A 708 -53.85 -45.20 11.66
CA VAL A 708 -54.14 -44.72 13.01
C VAL A 708 -52.82 -44.32 13.62
N ASP A 709 -52.73 -43.09 14.14
CA ASP A 709 -51.55 -42.62 14.85
C ASP A 709 -51.93 -41.62 15.93
N THR A 710 -51.84 -42.07 17.18
CA THR A 710 -52.27 -41.33 18.36
C THR A 710 -51.13 -40.61 19.10
N LYS A 711 -49.90 -40.58 18.54
CA LYS A 711 -48.71 -40.01 19.19
C LYS A 711 -48.17 -38.79 18.43
N PRO A 712 -47.54 -37.83 19.13
CA PRO A 712 -46.81 -36.75 18.48
C PRO A 712 -45.36 -37.14 18.15
N PRO A 713 -44.70 -36.46 17.18
CA PRO A 713 -43.31 -36.72 16.80
C PRO A 713 -42.31 -36.71 17.96
N GLU A 714 -41.28 -37.55 17.88
CA GLU A 714 -40.08 -37.41 18.70
C GLU A 714 -39.09 -36.43 18.04
N ILE A 715 -38.48 -35.54 18.84
CA ILE A 715 -37.63 -34.43 18.38
C ILE A 715 -36.30 -34.44 19.15
N THR A 716 -35.17 -34.41 18.42
CA THR A 716 -33.83 -34.20 19.01
C THR A 716 -33.08 -33.12 18.23
N ILE A 717 -32.56 -32.08 18.90
CA ILE A 717 -31.64 -31.10 18.28
C ILE A 717 -30.21 -31.63 18.39
N ASN A 718 -29.54 -31.76 17.25
CA ASN A 718 -28.16 -32.24 17.14
C ASN A 718 -27.15 -31.07 17.15
N TYR A 719 -27.52 -29.93 16.54
CA TYR A 719 -26.74 -28.70 16.53
C TYR A 719 -27.68 -27.48 16.32
N PRO A 720 -27.41 -26.30 16.94
CA PRO A 720 -26.33 -25.99 17.88
C PRO A 720 -26.46 -26.70 19.24
N ILE A 721 -25.38 -26.67 20.01
CA ILE A 721 -25.33 -27.23 21.37
C ILE A 721 -25.71 -26.12 22.36
N ASN A 722 -26.49 -26.46 23.39
CA ASN A 722 -26.92 -25.48 24.38
C ASN A 722 -25.73 -24.83 25.11
N GLY A 723 -25.58 -23.51 24.96
CA GLY A 723 -24.48 -22.70 25.46
C GLY A 723 -23.29 -22.55 24.49
N SER A 724 -23.41 -22.91 23.21
CA SER A 724 -22.33 -22.70 22.22
C SER A 724 -22.23 -21.25 21.74
N TYR A 725 -21.02 -20.86 21.36
CA TYR A 725 -20.70 -19.65 20.59
C TYR A 725 -20.42 -20.10 19.16
N ASN A 726 -20.83 -19.30 18.18
CA ASN A 726 -20.81 -19.69 16.76
C ASN A 726 -20.64 -18.43 15.90
N THR A 727 -20.09 -18.59 14.70
CA THR A 727 -20.02 -17.53 13.68
C THR A 727 -21.39 -17.29 13.02
N MET A 728 -21.49 -16.23 12.21
CA MET A 728 -22.75 -15.80 11.58
C MET A 728 -23.49 -16.88 10.78
N ASP A 729 -22.78 -17.79 10.10
CA ASP A 729 -23.41 -18.84 9.29
C ASP A 729 -23.72 -20.08 10.14
N MET A 730 -24.96 -20.14 10.63
CA MET A 730 -25.44 -21.24 11.46
C MET A 730 -25.97 -22.41 10.62
N PHE A 731 -25.52 -23.63 10.93
CA PHE A 731 -26.10 -24.88 10.41
C PHE A 731 -26.91 -25.59 11.50
N ILE A 732 -28.23 -25.39 11.51
CA ILE A 732 -29.13 -26.10 12.42
C ILE A 732 -29.36 -27.52 11.90
N ASN A 733 -29.29 -28.50 12.80
CA ASN A 733 -29.53 -29.92 12.53
C ASN A 733 -30.38 -30.52 13.65
N ALA A 734 -31.49 -31.15 13.28
CA ALA A 734 -32.35 -31.92 14.17
C ALA A 734 -32.75 -33.27 13.55
N THR A 735 -33.02 -34.26 14.39
CA THR A 735 -33.59 -35.55 13.99
C THR A 735 -35.04 -35.61 14.48
N LEU A 736 -35.96 -35.92 13.56
CA LEU A 736 -37.40 -36.02 13.82
C LEU A 736 -37.91 -37.40 13.37
N THR A 737 -38.74 -38.05 14.17
CA THR A 737 -39.31 -39.37 13.83
C THR A 737 -40.75 -39.50 14.27
N ASP A 738 -41.60 -40.03 13.40
CA ASP A 738 -43.03 -40.25 13.62
C ASP A 738 -43.56 -41.41 12.75
N LEU A 739 -44.68 -42.05 13.14
CA LEU A 739 -45.24 -43.19 12.41
C LEU A 739 -46.09 -42.75 11.20
N SER A 740 -46.86 -41.68 11.33
CA SER A 740 -47.59 -41.06 10.21
C SER A 740 -46.70 -40.23 9.27
N GLY A 741 -45.48 -39.92 9.72
CA GLY A 741 -44.49 -39.10 9.02
C GLY A 741 -44.62 -37.61 9.33
N ILE A 742 -43.53 -36.87 9.15
CA ILE A 742 -43.48 -35.44 9.49
C ILE A 742 -44.14 -34.61 8.38
N LYS A 743 -45.11 -33.77 8.76
CA LYS A 743 -45.83 -32.85 7.86
C LYS A 743 -45.18 -31.49 7.76
N ASN A 744 -44.67 -31.01 8.89
CA ASN A 744 -43.86 -29.81 8.93
C ASN A 744 -42.87 -29.89 10.10
N ALA A 745 -41.71 -29.30 9.85
CA ALA A 745 -40.64 -29.09 10.80
C ALA A 745 -40.29 -27.60 10.78
N THR A 746 -40.20 -26.97 11.94
CA THR A 746 -39.96 -25.52 12.04
C THR A 746 -39.01 -25.21 13.17
N ALA A 747 -37.91 -24.53 12.84
CA ALA A 747 -36.99 -23.94 13.79
C ALA A 747 -37.49 -22.54 14.18
N GLU A 748 -37.90 -22.35 15.43
CA GLU A 748 -38.17 -21.04 16.01
C GLU A 748 -36.86 -20.47 16.57
N LEU A 749 -36.35 -19.40 15.96
CA LEU A 749 -35.21 -18.63 16.44
C LEU A 749 -35.72 -17.30 16.99
N ASN A 750 -35.58 -17.07 18.30
CA ASN A 750 -36.04 -15.85 18.99
C ASN A 750 -37.51 -15.46 18.68
N GLY A 751 -38.39 -16.46 18.50
CA GLY A 751 -39.80 -16.26 18.16
C GLY A 751 -40.09 -16.09 16.66
N ILE A 752 -39.08 -16.14 15.79
CA ILE A 752 -39.23 -16.15 14.32
C ILE A 752 -39.12 -17.59 13.82
N ASN A 753 -40.12 -18.03 13.06
CA ASN A 753 -40.23 -19.39 12.55
C ASN A 753 -39.60 -19.56 11.16
N TYR A 754 -38.72 -20.54 11.02
CA TYR A 754 -38.08 -20.94 9.76
C TYR A 754 -38.35 -22.42 9.46
N PRO A 755 -38.71 -22.79 8.22
CA PRO A 755 -38.87 -24.20 7.85
C PRO A 755 -37.52 -24.92 7.91
N LEU A 756 -37.53 -26.17 8.40
CA LEU A 756 -36.39 -27.08 8.28
C LEU A 756 -36.56 -27.94 7.02
N ASN A 757 -35.47 -28.13 6.27
CA ASN A 757 -35.44 -28.95 5.07
C ASN A 757 -35.03 -30.40 5.42
N GLU A 758 -35.82 -31.36 4.97
CA GLU A 758 -35.50 -32.78 5.09
C GLU A 758 -34.31 -33.15 4.19
N ASN A 759 -33.33 -33.86 4.77
CA ASN A 759 -32.10 -34.27 4.10
C ASN A 759 -31.68 -35.66 4.64
N ASN A 760 -32.25 -36.71 4.05
CA ASN A 760 -32.20 -38.08 4.56
C ASN A 760 -32.74 -38.14 6.01
N ASP A 761 -32.03 -38.77 6.95
CA ASP A 761 -32.46 -38.96 8.34
C ASP A 761 -32.45 -37.68 9.23
N TYR A 762 -32.25 -36.50 8.63
CA TYR A 762 -32.07 -35.22 9.34
C TYR A 762 -32.91 -34.09 8.74
N TYR A 763 -33.28 -33.14 9.60
CA TYR A 763 -33.94 -31.89 9.27
C TYR A 763 -32.98 -30.73 9.52
N THR A 764 -32.71 -29.94 8.48
CA THR A 764 -31.58 -29.00 8.45
C THR A 764 -31.97 -27.60 7.99
N LEU A 765 -31.24 -26.59 8.48
CA LEU A 765 -31.39 -25.20 8.05
C LEU A 765 -30.03 -24.49 8.11
N ASN A 766 -29.53 -24.05 6.96
CA ASN A 766 -28.47 -23.06 6.88
C ASN A 766 -29.08 -21.67 7.04
N LYS A 767 -28.57 -20.88 7.98
CA LYS A 767 -29.07 -19.53 8.23
C LYS A 767 -27.94 -18.60 8.69
N THR A 768 -27.65 -17.59 7.89
CA THR A 768 -26.87 -16.44 8.34
C THR A 768 -27.69 -15.65 9.37
N LEU A 769 -27.10 -15.42 10.54
CA LEU A 769 -27.66 -14.71 11.69
C LEU A 769 -26.74 -13.54 12.05
N PHE A 770 -27.31 -12.50 12.64
CA PHE A 770 -26.54 -11.35 13.12
C PHE A 770 -26.01 -11.58 14.53
N GLU A 771 -25.01 -10.82 14.93
CA GLU A 771 -24.48 -10.69 16.29
C GLU A 771 -25.59 -10.71 17.38
N GLY A 772 -25.49 -11.62 18.37
CA GLY A 772 -26.39 -11.64 19.54
C GLY A 772 -26.77 -13.02 20.08
N ASP A 773 -27.57 -13.02 21.15
CA ASP A 773 -28.09 -14.22 21.81
C ASP A 773 -29.33 -14.78 21.09
N TYR A 774 -29.36 -16.09 20.89
CA TYR A 774 -30.46 -16.82 20.24
C TYR A 774 -30.97 -17.97 21.09
N THR A 775 -32.29 -18.14 21.11
CA THR A 775 -32.97 -19.36 21.55
C THR A 775 -33.59 -20.08 20.36
N LEU A 776 -33.25 -21.35 20.20
CA LEU A 776 -33.84 -22.28 19.24
C LEU A 776 -34.86 -23.19 19.96
N LYS A 777 -36.03 -23.35 19.34
CA LYS A 777 -36.89 -24.54 19.51
C LYS A 777 -37.14 -25.17 18.15
N VAL A 778 -37.28 -26.49 18.11
CA VAL A 778 -37.80 -27.19 16.94
C VAL A 778 -39.21 -27.68 17.25
N TYR A 779 -40.17 -27.23 16.44
CA TYR A 779 -41.53 -27.74 16.41
C TYR A 779 -41.62 -28.77 15.29
N ALA A 780 -42.23 -29.91 15.58
CA ALA A 780 -42.60 -30.88 14.58
C ALA A 780 -44.10 -31.16 14.68
N THR A 781 -44.74 -31.12 13.53
CA THR A 781 -46.12 -31.59 13.35
C THR A 781 -46.07 -32.79 12.44
N ASP A 782 -46.71 -33.87 12.86
CA ASP A 782 -46.90 -35.04 12.00
C ASP A 782 -48.02 -34.83 10.97
N ASN A 783 -48.26 -35.82 10.12
CA ASN A 783 -49.34 -35.78 9.12
C ASN A 783 -50.74 -35.69 9.76
N ASN A 784 -50.85 -36.04 11.03
CA ASN A 784 -52.05 -36.06 11.86
C ASN A 784 -52.40 -34.74 12.55
N ASN A 785 -51.48 -33.79 12.60
CA ASN A 785 -51.52 -32.61 13.47
C ASN A 785 -51.37 -32.90 14.98
N ASN A 786 -50.85 -34.07 15.36
CA ASN A 786 -50.20 -34.17 16.67
C ASN A 786 -48.92 -33.32 16.60
N THR A 787 -48.65 -32.56 17.64
CA THR A 787 -47.53 -31.60 17.68
C THR A 787 -46.63 -31.92 18.85
N ASN A 788 -45.33 -31.79 18.63
CA ASN A 788 -44.35 -31.74 19.69
C ASN A 788 -43.43 -30.52 19.53
N VAL A 789 -42.77 -30.15 20.61
CA VAL A 789 -41.75 -29.08 20.63
C VAL A 789 -40.56 -29.58 21.43
N SER A 790 -39.36 -29.29 20.93
CA SER A 790 -38.12 -29.57 21.67
C SER A 790 -38.04 -28.75 22.96
N ASP A 791 -37.14 -29.17 23.86
CA ASP A 791 -36.58 -28.24 24.84
C ASP A 791 -35.86 -27.06 24.14
N VAL A 792 -35.67 -25.97 24.86
CA VAL A 792 -34.99 -24.76 24.35
C VAL A 792 -33.48 -24.97 24.34
N VAL A 793 -32.85 -24.70 23.19
CA VAL A 793 -31.39 -24.59 23.04
C VAL A 793 -31.03 -23.11 22.93
N ALA A 794 -30.29 -22.58 23.90
CA ALA A 794 -29.71 -21.24 23.80
C ALA A 794 -28.30 -21.30 23.19
N PHE A 795 -27.94 -20.34 22.36
CA PHE A 795 -26.60 -20.19 21.78
C PHE A 795 -26.34 -18.71 21.44
N THR A 796 -25.08 -18.35 21.26
CA THR A 796 -24.68 -16.98 20.88
C THR A 796 -24.10 -16.98 19.46
N ILE A 797 -24.47 -15.98 18.66
CA ILE A 797 -23.73 -15.61 17.46
C ILE A 797 -22.74 -14.55 17.87
N ASP A 798 -21.45 -14.87 17.74
CA ASP A 798 -20.36 -13.95 18.01
C ASP A 798 -19.61 -13.66 16.70
N THR A 799 -19.70 -12.43 16.24
CA THR A 799 -18.95 -11.92 15.08
C THR A 799 -17.88 -10.91 15.48
N THR A 800 -17.71 -10.67 16.78
CA THR A 800 -16.71 -9.74 17.28
C THR A 800 -15.36 -10.44 17.37
N TYR A 801 -14.40 -10.01 16.55
CA TYR A 801 -13.04 -10.48 16.68
C TYR A 801 -12.49 -10.12 18.07
N PRO A 802 -11.83 -11.05 18.77
CA PRO A 802 -11.26 -10.77 20.06
C PRO A 802 -10.12 -9.76 19.97
N GLU A 803 -9.96 -8.88 20.95
CA GLU A 803 -8.86 -7.93 20.99
C GLU A 803 -7.60 -8.59 21.57
N VAL A 804 -6.45 -8.36 20.94
CA VAL A 804 -5.15 -8.78 21.47
C VAL A 804 -4.11 -7.68 21.26
N THR A 805 -3.31 -7.41 22.30
CA THR A 805 -2.18 -6.49 22.25
C THR A 805 -0.99 -7.08 22.98
N ILE A 806 0.21 -6.81 22.46
CA ILE A 806 1.48 -7.19 23.09
C ILE A 806 2.32 -5.94 23.40
N LYS A 807 3.10 -6.01 24.48
CA LYS A 807 4.05 -4.97 24.88
C LYS A 807 5.29 -5.59 25.51
N THR A 808 6.43 -5.35 24.88
CA THR A 808 7.78 -5.74 25.32
C THR A 808 8.74 -4.57 25.07
N SER A 809 9.97 -4.66 25.56
CA SER A 809 11.08 -3.83 25.06
C SER A 809 11.51 -4.34 23.68
N ASN A 810 11.91 -3.42 22.78
CA ASN A 810 12.41 -3.75 21.44
C ASN A 810 13.89 -4.19 21.44
N ILE A 811 14.56 -4.08 22.58
CA ILE A 811 15.95 -4.51 22.81
C ILE A 811 16.00 -5.19 24.19
N SER A 812 16.84 -6.21 24.36
CA SER A 812 16.99 -6.97 25.60
C SER A 812 18.44 -7.46 25.80
N ASP A 813 18.99 -7.20 26.98
CA ASP A 813 20.24 -7.76 27.54
C ASP A 813 20.09 -9.23 28.00
N SER A 814 18.90 -9.80 27.79
CA SER A 814 18.47 -11.09 28.33
C SER A 814 17.80 -11.94 27.26
N LYS A 815 18.18 -13.23 27.23
CA LYS A 815 17.52 -14.28 26.41
C LYS A 815 16.13 -14.69 26.90
N ASN A 816 15.69 -14.15 28.03
CA ASN A 816 14.33 -14.33 28.56
C ASN A 816 13.56 -13.03 28.35
N LEU A 817 12.64 -13.04 27.40
CA LEU A 817 11.86 -11.89 26.95
C LEU A 817 10.56 -11.80 27.74
N ALA A 818 10.39 -10.74 28.53
CA ALA A 818 9.19 -10.49 29.33
C ALA A 818 8.15 -9.71 28.51
N VAL A 819 7.20 -10.44 27.94
CA VAL A 819 6.13 -9.90 27.09
C VAL A 819 4.85 -9.75 27.93
N ASN A 820 4.33 -8.53 28.01
CA ASN A 820 3.00 -8.29 28.57
C ASN A 820 1.97 -8.42 27.44
N VAL A 821 1.05 -9.38 27.57
CA VAL A 821 -0.01 -9.64 26.59
C VAL A 821 -1.35 -9.36 27.24
N THR A 822 -2.18 -8.56 26.59
CA THR A 822 -3.58 -8.35 26.98
C THR A 822 -4.45 -8.92 25.89
N ALA A 823 -5.31 -9.87 26.24
CA ALA A 823 -6.31 -10.44 25.34
C ALA A 823 -7.69 -10.30 25.99
N THR A 824 -8.62 -9.64 25.29
CA THR A 824 -9.92 -9.22 25.81
C THR A 824 -11.05 -9.57 24.84
N ASP A 825 -12.13 -10.08 25.41
CA ASP A 825 -13.35 -10.49 24.71
C ASP A 825 -14.50 -10.37 25.73
N GLU A 826 -15.54 -9.62 25.36
CA GLU A 826 -16.65 -9.30 26.25
C GLU A 826 -17.71 -10.42 26.34
N LYS A 827 -17.70 -11.37 25.41
CA LYS A 827 -18.78 -12.35 25.20
C LYS A 827 -18.33 -13.77 25.51
N SER A 828 -17.11 -14.13 25.14
CA SER A 828 -16.68 -15.52 25.04
C SER A 828 -15.44 -15.85 25.89
N LYS A 829 -14.94 -17.09 25.78
CA LYS A 829 -13.69 -17.53 26.43
C LYS A 829 -12.56 -17.62 25.41
N LEU A 830 -11.45 -16.96 25.71
CA LEU A 830 -10.30 -16.89 24.83
C LEU A 830 -9.30 -18.04 24.96
N SER A 831 -8.64 -18.31 23.85
CA SER A 831 -7.44 -19.12 23.66
C SER A 831 -6.37 -18.27 22.98
N THR A 832 -5.38 -17.78 23.75
CA THR A 832 -4.28 -16.97 23.24
C THR A 832 -3.00 -17.80 23.13
N ASN A 833 -2.44 -17.89 21.92
CA ASN A 833 -1.07 -18.35 21.69
C ASN A 833 -0.15 -17.13 21.53
N ILE A 834 1.03 -17.19 22.11
CA ILE A 834 2.06 -16.16 21.98
C ILE A 834 3.32 -16.87 21.51
N SER A 835 3.89 -16.42 20.40
CA SER A 835 5.04 -17.05 19.74
C SER A 835 6.21 -16.09 19.56
N VAL A 836 7.42 -16.62 19.71
CA VAL A 836 8.67 -15.98 19.26
C VAL A 836 9.17 -16.72 18.02
N ILE A 837 9.38 -15.98 16.95
CA ILE A 837 9.85 -16.49 15.66
C ILE A 837 11.21 -15.81 15.38
N ASN A 838 12.18 -16.57 14.87
CA ASN A 838 13.44 -16.01 14.43
C ASN A 838 13.19 -15.11 13.20
N ALA A 839 13.55 -13.83 13.27
CA ALA A 839 13.21 -12.87 12.21
C ALA A 839 13.99 -13.11 10.90
N VAL A 840 15.09 -13.88 10.94
CA VAL A 840 15.93 -14.21 9.78
C VAL A 840 15.55 -15.55 9.16
N THR A 841 15.31 -16.60 9.97
CA THR A 841 15.03 -17.95 9.46
C THR A 841 13.54 -18.28 9.35
N GLY A 842 12.67 -17.53 10.04
CA GLY A 842 11.23 -17.82 10.12
C GLY A 842 10.88 -19.00 11.05
N ASP A 843 11.87 -19.60 11.73
CA ASP A 843 11.64 -20.72 12.63
C ASP A 843 10.92 -20.28 13.91
N LEU A 844 9.93 -21.06 14.34
CA LEU A 844 9.32 -20.93 15.66
C LEU A 844 10.34 -21.32 16.74
N VAL A 845 10.72 -20.38 17.60
CA VAL A 845 11.72 -20.55 18.65
C VAL A 845 11.07 -21.01 19.95
N ASP A 846 9.97 -20.35 20.34
CA ASP A 846 9.20 -20.64 21.55
C ASP A 846 7.73 -20.27 21.34
N SER A 847 6.81 -20.94 22.05
CA SER A 847 5.42 -20.50 22.14
C SER A 847 4.77 -20.90 23.46
N THR A 848 3.87 -20.05 23.96
CA THR A 848 3.09 -20.28 25.17
C THR A 848 1.60 -20.09 24.90
N LEU A 849 0.79 -21.04 25.38
CA LEU A 849 -0.68 -20.96 25.38
C LEU A 849 -1.21 -20.44 26.73
N LYS A 850 -2.21 -19.54 26.67
CA LYS A 850 -3.02 -19.02 27.79
C LYS A 850 -4.50 -19.07 27.40
N PHE A 851 -5.41 -19.32 28.34
CA PHE A 851 -6.83 -19.65 28.02
C PHE A 851 -7.86 -18.85 28.84
N THR A 852 -7.62 -17.55 29.03
CA THR A 852 -8.52 -16.65 29.78
C THR A 852 -8.34 -15.19 29.34
N ASN A 853 -9.44 -14.43 29.35
CA ASN A 853 -9.45 -12.96 29.18
C ASN A 853 -8.64 -12.28 30.32
N GLY A 854 -7.78 -11.31 29.95
CA GLY A 854 -7.05 -10.44 30.86
C GLY A 854 -5.65 -10.06 30.37
N THR A 855 -4.89 -9.35 31.22
CA THR A 855 -3.48 -9.04 31.01
C THR A 855 -2.58 -10.03 31.76
N TYR A 856 -1.61 -10.61 31.06
CA TYR A 856 -0.64 -11.56 31.60
C TYR A 856 0.78 -11.18 31.16
N GLN A 857 1.74 -11.37 32.05
CA GLN A 857 3.16 -11.41 31.67
C GLN A 857 3.55 -12.84 31.30
N VAL A 858 4.16 -13.00 30.14
CA VAL A 858 4.73 -14.25 29.65
C VAL A 858 6.22 -14.04 29.46
N VAL A 859 7.01 -15.04 29.87
CA VAL A 859 8.45 -15.09 29.61
C VAL A 859 8.66 -16.09 28.49
N LEU A 860 9.26 -15.63 27.39
CA LEU A 860 9.61 -16.45 26.24
C LEU A 860 11.13 -16.53 26.14
N SER A 861 11.68 -17.70 25.82
CA SER A 861 13.12 -17.94 25.85
C SER A 861 13.71 -18.12 24.45
N VAL A 862 14.80 -17.42 24.15
CA VAL A 862 15.60 -17.61 22.94
C VAL A 862 16.94 -18.29 23.24
N THR A 863 17.56 -18.92 22.25
CA THR A 863 18.78 -19.74 22.43
C THR A 863 20.07 -18.99 22.11
N ALA A 864 20.01 -17.97 21.26
CA ALA A 864 21.14 -17.20 20.76
C ALA A 864 20.84 -15.70 20.83
N ASP A 865 21.82 -14.90 20.43
CA ASP A 865 21.72 -13.46 20.25
C ASP A 865 21.27 -13.23 18.80
N GLY A 866 20.52 -12.14 18.55
CA GLY A 866 19.96 -11.83 17.25
C GLY A 866 18.55 -11.25 17.30
N THR A 867 17.92 -11.17 16.13
CA THR A 867 16.63 -10.48 15.94
C THR A 867 15.47 -11.47 15.92
N TYR A 868 14.45 -11.20 16.73
CA TYR A 868 13.28 -12.06 16.92
C TYR A 868 11.98 -11.27 16.75
N ASN A 869 10.99 -11.87 16.12
CA ASN A 869 9.64 -11.31 16.00
C ASN A 869 8.72 -12.00 17.00
N ILE A 870 8.05 -11.21 17.84
CA ILE A 870 7.06 -11.69 18.81
C ILE A 870 5.66 -11.37 18.29
N THR A 871 4.81 -12.38 18.22
CA THR A 871 3.39 -12.25 17.85
C THR A 871 2.50 -12.89 18.91
N ALA A 872 1.27 -12.38 19.08
CA ALA A 872 0.23 -13.08 19.80
C ALA A 872 -1.00 -13.23 18.91
N SER A 873 -1.54 -14.45 18.86
CA SER A 873 -2.78 -14.78 18.18
C SER A 873 -3.79 -15.24 19.24
N THR A 874 -4.98 -14.66 19.23
CA THR A 874 -6.05 -15.04 20.15
C THR A 874 -7.28 -15.48 19.38
N THR A 875 -7.83 -16.62 19.79
CA THR A 875 -9.04 -17.23 19.24
C THR A 875 -10.13 -17.20 20.30
N ASP A 876 -11.34 -16.82 19.92
CA ASP A 876 -12.51 -16.81 20.79
C ASP A 876 -13.22 -18.18 20.83
N ALA A 877 -14.37 -18.28 21.50
CA ALA A 877 -15.13 -19.53 21.58
C ALA A 877 -16.02 -19.80 20.35
N ALA A 878 -16.23 -18.83 19.46
CA ALA A 878 -16.91 -19.00 18.18
C ALA A 878 -15.96 -19.43 17.04
N GLY A 879 -14.66 -19.22 17.22
CA GLY A 879 -13.61 -19.46 16.24
C GLY A 879 -13.07 -18.21 15.54
N ASN A 880 -13.46 -17.00 15.95
CA ASN A 880 -12.88 -15.76 15.41
C ASN A 880 -11.44 -15.62 15.92
N ILE A 881 -10.50 -15.27 15.03
CA ILE A 881 -9.07 -15.20 15.33
C ILE A 881 -8.55 -13.80 15.02
N ASN A 882 -7.88 -13.18 15.99
CA ASN A 882 -7.15 -11.94 15.80
C ASN A 882 -5.66 -12.14 16.15
N THR A 883 -4.76 -11.51 15.41
CA THR A 883 -3.30 -11.66 15.60
C THR A 883 -2.64 -10.30 15.58
N THR A 884 -1.71 -10.06 16.51
CA THR A 884 -0.94 -8.82 16.54
C THR A 884 0.08 -8.76 15.42
N GLU A 885 0.34 -7.55 14.92
CA GLU A 885 1.58 -7.25 14.21
C GLU A 885 2.80 -7.71 15.03
N PRO A 886 3.90 -8.13 14.37
CA PRO A 886 5.09 -8.59 15.05
C PRO A 886 5.81 -7.42 15.74
N ILE A 887 6.10 -7.53 17.04
CA ILE A 887 7.11 -6.69 17.67
C ILE A 887 8.48 -7.33 17.45
N THR A 888 9.34 -6.64 16.72
CA THR A 888 10.75 -7.02 16.56
C THR A 888 11.54 -6.67 17.82
N VAL A 889 12.27 -7.64 18.36
CA VAL A 889 13.15 -7.52 19.51
C VAL A 889 14.57 -7.95 19.13
N LEU A 890 15.53 -7.07 19.38
CA LEU A 890 16.96 -7.39 19.33
C LEU A 890 17.39 -7.97 20.68
N VAL A 891 17.91 -9.19 20.69
CA VAL A 891 18.52 -9.81 21.87
C VAL A 891 20.02 -9.78 21.69
N ASP A 892 20.73 -9.06 22.56
CA ASP A 892 22.19 -9.05 22.61
C ASP A 892 22.62 -9.28 24.06
N THR A 893 23.41 -10.32 24.29
CA THR A 893 23.96 -10.66 25.61
C THR A 893 25.49 -10.57 25.63
N THR A 894 26.07 -10.04 24.56
CA THR A 894 27.51 -9.89 24.39
C THR A 894 27.94 -8.55 24.97
N VAL A 895 28.95 -8.55 25.84
CA VAL A 895 29.53 -7.30 26.34
C VAL A 895 30.59 -6.78 25.35
N PRO A 896 30.68 -5.46 25.11
CA PRO A 896 31.69 -4.89 24.23
C PRO A 896 33.12 -5.31 24.57
N ALA A 897 33.91 -5.70 23.58
CA ALA A 897 35.33 -6.01 23.78
C ALA A 897 36.16 -4.72 23.68
N VAL A 898 36.74 -4.27 24.80
CA VAL A 898 37.47 -2.99 24.91
C VAL A 898 38.96 -3.22 25.13
N THR A 899 39.80 -2.63 24.28
CA THR A 899 41.27 -2.67 24.37
C THR A 899 41.84 -1.28 24.15
N ILE A 900 42.78 -0.84 24.99
CA ILE A 900 43.60 0.36 24.74
C ILE A 900 44.85 -0.10 23.98
N ASN A 901 45.15 0.52 22.85
CA ASN A 901 46.30 0.19 22.01
C ASN A 901 47.46 1.13 22.36
N HIS A 902 48.42 0.66 23.16
CA HIS A 902 49.65 1.39 23.50
C HIS A 902 50.88 0.46 23.41
N GLU A 903 52.08 1.03 23.24
CA GLU A 903 53.35 0.31 23.39
C GLU A 903 53.93 0.53 24.81
N GLU A 904 54.82 -0.35 25.29
CA GLU A 904 55.37 -0.29 26.67
C GLU A 904 56.36 0.87 26.90
N ASP A 905 56.81 1.58 25.86
CA ASP A 905 57.75 2.71 25.98
C ASP A 905 57.07 4.09 25.75
N ASP A 906 55.75 4.14 25.54
CA ASP A 906 54.99 5.33 25.12
C ASP A 906 54.59 6.29 26.27
N TYR A 907 55.11 6.08 27.48
CA TYR A 907 54.67 6.73 28.73
C TYR A 907 54.86 8.26 28.82
N ASN A 908 55.49 8.87 27.83
CA ASN A 908 55.79 10.31 27.83
C ASN A 908 55.46 10.87 26.44
N HIS A 909 54.28 11.49 26.29
CA HIS A 909 53.69 11.71 24.96
C HIS A 909 53.19 13.14 24.72
N SER A 910 53.66 13.76 23.63
CA SER A 910 53.24 15.08 23.13
C SER A 910 52.13 15.00 22.05
N LYS A 911 51.40 13.87 21.96
CA LYS A 911 50.36 13.64 20.94
C LYS A 911 48.98 13.49 21.59
N ASN A 912 48.04 14.34 21.18
CA ASN A 912 46.66 14.40 21.68
C ASN A 912 45.74 13.26 21.18
N ILE A 913 46.22 12.01 21.09
CA ILE A 913 45.43 10.89 20.54
C ILE A 913 45.50 9.67 21.45
N LEU A 914 44.38 9.40 22.12
CA LEU A 914 44.11 8.12 22.78
C LEU A 914 43.64 7.11 21.72
N ASN A 915 44.35 5.99 21.56
CA ASN A 915 44.07 4.96 20.57
C ASN A 915 43.39 3.74 21.24
N VAL A 916 42.12 3.51 20.91
CA VAL A 916 41.29 2.47 21.54
C VAL A 916 40.64 1.60 20.47
N THR A 917 40.67 0.28 20.62
CA THR A 917 39.80 -0.60 19.83
C THR A 917 38.64 -1.06 20.70
N VAL A 918 37.42 -0.78 20.25
CA VAL A 918 36.20 -1.40 20.77
C VAL A 918 35.59 -2.23 19.66
N ASN A 919 35.34 -3.51 19.93
CA ASN A 919 34.69 -4.42 19.01
C ASN A 919 33.37 -4.91 19.62
N ASP A 920 32.28 -4.45 19.04
CA ASP A 920 30.92 -4.87 19.33
C ASP A 920 30.04 -4.62 18.09
N ALA A 921 29.06 -5.48 17.84
CA ALA A 921 28.19 -5.38 16.67
C ALA A 921 27.03 -4.38 16.86
N THR A 922 26.66 -4.09 18.12
CA THR A 922 25.54 -3.21 18.49
C THR A 922 26.00 -2.03 19.36
N LEU A 923 27.28 -1.63 19.24
CA LEU A 923 27.90 -0.56 20.03
C LEU A 923 27.08 0.76 20.05
N LEU A 924 26.82 1.29 21.26
CA LEU A 924 26.10 2.54 21.49
C LEU A 924 27.04 3.70 21.84
N SER A 925 27.98 3.50 22.78
CA SER A 925 28.89 4.56 23.21
C SER A 925 30.25 4.05 23.69
N VAL A 926 31.26 4.92 23.59
CA VAL A 926 32.61 4.72 24.14
C VAL A 926 33.03 5.98 24.88
N ILE A 927 33.44 5.83 26.14
CA ILE A 927 33.77 6.93 27.05
C ILE A 927 35.14 6.67 27.68
N ALA A 928 36.06 7.63 27.56
CA ALA A 928 37.27 7.69 28.35
C ALA A 928 37.01 8.45 29.66
N GLU A 929 37.13 7.77 30.80
CA GLU A 929 37.31 8.37 32.12
C GLU A 929 38.78 8.74 32.28
N ILE A 930 39.06 10.03 32.43
CA ILE A 930 40.42 10.58 32.59
C ILE A 930 40.52 11.24 33.96
N THR A 931 41.54 10.88 34.72
CA THR A 931 41.78 11.38 36.08
C THR A 931 43.24 11.79 36.32
N ASN A 932 43.44 12.73 37.24
CA ASN A 932 44.72 13.21 37.78
C ASN A 932 44.40 13.69 39.23
N GLU A 933 45.40 14.00 40.07
CA GLU A 933 45.24 14.47 41.46
C GLU A 933 44.20 15.59 41.66
N THR A 934 43.92 16.40 40.61
CA THR A 934 43.04 17.56 40.67
C THR A 934 41.81 17.51 39.76
N ILE A 935 41.69 16.51 38.87
CA ILE A 935 40.65 16.44 37.82
C ILE A 935 40.12 15.01 37.69
N SER A 936 38.80 14.88 37.49
CA SER A 936 38.14 13.67 37.00
C SER A 936 37.15 14.08 35.91
N ARG A 937 37.25 13.52 34.71
CA ARG A 937 36.44 13.94 33.57
C ARG A 937 36.19 12.79 32.59
N ASN A 938 34.94 12.68 32.15
CA ASN A 938 34.54 11.73 31.11
C ASN A 938 34.53 12.43 29.75
N ILE A 939 35.03 11.74 28.72
CA ILE A 939 35.13 12.22 27.34
C ILE A 939 34.59 11.13 26.41
N THR A 940 33.61 11.46 25.57
CA THR A 940 33.16 10.56 24.50
C THR A 940 34.25 10.44 23.44
N LEU A 941 34.52 9.20 23.01
CA LEU A 941 35.43 8.89 21.91
C LEU A 941 34.64 8.63 20.63
N GLU A 942 35.15 9.10 19.50
CA GLU A 942 34.56 8.92 18.17
C GLU A 942 35.40 7.93 17.35
N ASN A 943 34.78 7.22 16.40
CA ASN A 943 35.52 6.30 15.54
C ASN A 943 36.30 7.06 14.46
N ILE A 944 37.63 7.02 14.55
CA ILE A 944 38.58 7.62 13.64
C ILE A 944 39.27 6.47 12.91
N SER A 945 38.77 6.10 11.72
CA SER A 945 39.40 5.13 10.82
C SER A 945 39.73 3.75 11.45
N GLY A 946 38.82 3.22 12.28
CA GLY A 946 38.93 1.87 12.86
C GLY A 946 39.42 1.79 14.30
N TYR A 947 39.73 2.93 14.93
CA TYR A 947 39.95 3.06 16.38
C TYR A 947 39.09 4.20 16.93
N PHE A 948 38.85 4.20 18.24
CA PHE A 948 38.15 5.25 18.96
C PHE A 948 39.16 6.22 19.57
N GLY A 949 38.92 7.52 19.39
CA GLY A 949 39.78 8.58 19.91
C GLY A 949 39.05 9.93 20.00
N ASN A 950 39.76 10.98 20.43
CA ASN A 950 39.23 12.34 20.44
C ASN A 950 40.36 13.33 20.11
N SER A 951 40.23 14.06 19.01
CA SER A 951 41.27 14.97 18.49
C SER A 951 41.24 16.38 19.11
N THR A 952 40.28 16.66 19.98
CA THR A 952 40.02 18.01 20.53
C THR A 952 40.43 18.20 21.98
N TYR A 953 40.86 17.13 22.67
CA TYR A 953 41.30 17.24 24.06
C TYR A 953 42.81 17.42 24.16
N GLU A 954 43.22 18.62 24.56
CA GLU A 954 44.60 18.94 24.89
C GLU A 954 44.87 18.61 26.37
N PHE A 955 45.95 17.85 26.62
CA PHE A 955 46.43 17.57 27.96
C PHE A 955 47.43 18.64 28.42
N ALA A 956 47.28 19.12 29.66
CA ALA A 956 48.27 19.96 30.30
C ALA A 956 49.43 19.10 30.84
N GLN A 957 50.54 19.73 31.25
CA GLN A 957 51.67 19.05 31.88
C GLN A 957 51.22 18.18 33.07
N GLY A 958 51.67 16.92 33.14
CA GLY A 958 51.53 16.06 34.32
C GLY A 958 51.19 14.61 34.02
N GLU A 959 51.00 13.84 35.09
CA GLU A 959 50.58 12.43 35.11
C GLU A 959 49.05 12.31 35.00
N TYR A 960 48.56 11.39 34.17
CA TYR A 960 47.13 11.11 34.00
C TYR A 960 46.87 9.61 34.00
N PHE A 961 45.72 9.22 34.56
CA PHE A 961 45.18 7.87 34.51
C PHE A 961 43.96 7.85 33.59
N VAL A 962 43.90 6.90 32.66
CA VAL A 962 42.79 6.72 31.73
C VAL A 962 42.17 5.33 31.82
N ARG A 963 40.85 5.27 31.75
CA ARG A 963 40.08 4.03 31.64
C ARG A 963 38.95 4.20 30.63
N ILE A 964 38.76 3.20 29.77
CA ILE A 964 37.69 3.20 28.79
C ILE A 964 36.50 2.41 29.32
N TYR A 965 35.30 2.94 29.08
CA TYR A 965 34.03 2.25 29.20
C TYR A 965 33.38 2.18 27.82
N ALA A 966 32.73 1.06 27.51
CA ALA A 966 31.90 0.92 26.33
C ALA A 966 30.55 0.32 26.73
N GLU A 967 29.50 0.76 26.04
CA GLU A 967 28.10 0.35 26.22
C GLU A 967 27.53 0.03 24.85
N ASP A 968 26.82 -1.09 24.72
CA ASP A 968 26.06 -1.46 23.51
C ASP A 968 24.61 -0.91 23.54
N ILE A 969 23.84 -1.16 22.48
CA ILE A 969 22.44 -0.74 22.36
C ILE A 969 21.51 -1.49 23.33
N ALA A 970 21.92 -2.66 23.84
CA ALA A 970 21.18 -3.42 24.86
C ALA A 970 21.49 -2.98 26.31
N GLY A 971 22.52 -2.16 26.53
CA GLY A 971 23.00 -1.75 27.84
C GLY A 971 24.03 -2.70 28.46
N ASN A 972 24.57 -3.64 27.68
CA ASN A 972 25.73 -4.43 28.09
C ASN A 972 26.95 -3.51 28.17
N VAL A 973 27.56 -3.44 29.35
CA VAL A 973 28.72 -2.57 29.62
C VAL A 973 29.99 -3.35 29.88
N ASN A 974 31.11 -2.85 29.36
CA ASN A 974 32.44 -3.33 29.70
C ASN A 974 33.43 -2.17 29.88
N SER A 975 34.60 -2.45 30.45
CA SER A 975 35.64 -1.46 30.67
C SER A 975 37.04 -2.05 30.47
N SER A 976 37.97 -1.22 30.02
CA SER A 976 39.40 -1.55 30.04
C SER A 976 39.96 -1.60 31.48
N GLU A 977 41.21 -2.06 31.60
CA GLU A 977 42.07 -1.72 32.73
C GLU A 977 42.39 -0.21 32.73
N THR A 978 42.94 0.30 33.84
CA THR A 978 43.40 1.70 33.96
C THR A 978 44.87 1.78 33.60
N ILE A 979 45.24 2.74 32.76
CA ILE A 979 46.61 2.99 32.30
C ILE A 979 47.03 4.39 32.73
N ASP A 980 48.25 4.53 33.22
CA ASP A 980 48.91 5.80 33.52
C ASP A 980 49.83 6.25 32.36
N PHE A 981 49.94 7.57 32.17
CA PHE A 981 50.88 8.20 31.24
C PHE A 981 51.23 9.62 31.68
N MET A 982 52.40 10.11 31.26
CA MET A 982 52.86 11.47 31.49
C MET A 982 52.79 12.31 30.20
N VAL A 983 52.46 13.59 30.37
CA VAL A 983 52.44 14.58 29.30
C VAL A 983 53.48 15.64 29.61
N ASP A 984 54.47 15.73 28.72
CA ASP A 984 55.61 16.63 28.86
C ASP A 984 55.78 17.59 27.67
N TRP A 985 55.68 18.88 27.97
CA TRP A 985 55.80 20.01 27.05
C TRP A 985 56.99 20.92 27.37
N ILE A 986 57.82 20.58 28.36
CA ILE A 986 58.88 21.45 28.88
C ILE A 986 60.23 20.96 28.37
N ALA A 987 60.95 21.80 27.64
CA ALA A 987 62.30 21.48 27.21
C ALA A 987 63.33 21.55 28.36
N PRO A 988 64.39 20.71 28.34
CA PRO A 988 65.47 20.77 29.32
C PRO A 988 66.10 22.17 29.45
N GLU A 989 66.47 22.59 30.67
CA GLU A 989 67.25 23.82 30.87
C GLU A 989 68.76 23.52 30.87
N VAL A 990 69.52 24.23 30.02
CA VAL A 990 70.98 24.05 29.86
C VAL A 990 71.73 25.31 30.27
N SER A 991 72.77 25.17 31.11
CA SER A 991 73.60 26.30 31.57
C SER A 991 75.10 25.99 31.51
N ILE A 992 75.88 26.86 30.86
CA ILE A 992 77.35 26.73 30.77
C ILE A 992 78.01 27.64 31.81
N SER A 993 78.71 27.02 32.76
CA SER A 993 79.39 27.68 33.89
C SER A 993 80.86 27.99 33.63
N ASN A 994 81.54 27.19 32.81
CA ASN A 994 82.90 27.43 32.32
C ASN A 994 83.05 26.84 30.90
N PRO A 995 83.77 27.49 29.96
CA PRO A 995 84.33 28.83 30.06
C PRO A 995 83.23 29.88 30.18
N VAL A 996 83.53 30.97 30.88
CA VAL A 996 82.60 32.11 31.00
C VAL A 996 82.46 32.79 29.63
N ASN A 997 81.24 33.14 29.23
CA ASN A 997 80.99 33.79 27.94
C ASN A 997 81.82 35.08 27.77
N GLY A 998 82.56 35.19 26.66
CA GLY A 998 83.46 36.29 26.36
C GLY A 998 84.81 36.27 27.11
N SER A 999 85.17 35.16 27.75
CA SER A 999 86.48 35.01 28.42
C SER A 999 87.63 34.73 27.45
N TYR A 1000 88.86 34.94 27.93
CA TYR A 1000 90.10 34.66 27.20
C TYR A 1000 90.88 33.53 27.89
N THR A 1001 91.50 32.65 27.11
CA THR A 1001 92.37 31.57 27.62
C THR A 1001 93.71 31.54 26.88
N GLY A 1002 94.80 31.32 27.63
CA GLY A 1002 96.16 31.19 27.11
C GLY A 1002 96.56 29.77 26.68
N VAL A 1003 95.60 28.84 26.63
CA VAL A 1003 95.79 27.42 26.30
C VAL A 1003 94.62 26.90 25.47
N ASN A 1004 94.93 26.00 24.52
CA ASN A 1004 93.92 25.38 23.65
C ASN A 1004 93.00 24.41 24.41
N ASP A 1005 93.54 23.70 25.40
CA ASP A 1005 92.77 22.74 26.20
C ASP A 1005 91.93 23.49 27.25
N THR A 1006 90.62 23.48 27.06
CA THR A 1006 89.62 24.21 27.84
C THR A 1006 88.64 23.25 28.47
N GLU A 1007 88.48 23.34 29.79
CA GLU A 1007 87.48 22.57 30.55
C GLU A 1007 86.10 23.21 30.39
N LEU A 1008 85.16 22.48 29.80
CA LEU A 1008 83.75 22.86 29.68
C LEU A 1008 82.99 22.30 30.90
N ASN A 1009 82.47 23.17 31.76
CA ASN A 1009 81.62 22.80 32.89
C ASN A 1009 80.20 23.33 32.68
N PHE A 1010 79.21 22.46 32.66
CA PHE A 1010 77.81 22.80 32.36
C PHE A 1010 76.85 21.99 33.23
N THR A 1011 75.62 22.48 33.42
CA THR A 1011 74.57 21.76 34.12
C THR A 1011 73.35 21.70 33.22
N ILE A 1012 72.74 20.51 33.11
CA ILE A 1012 71.44 20.32 32.49
C ILE A 1012 70.44 19.98 33.60
N THR A 1013 69.26 20.58 33.57
CA THR A 1013 68.16 20.27 34.50
C THR A 1013 66.89 20.03 33.72
N ASP A 1014 66.23 18.93 34.06
CA ASP A 1014 64.92 18.56 33.55
C ASP A 1014 64.03 18.18 34.74
N ASN A 1015 62.72 18.37 34.61
CA ASN A 1015 61.76 18.09 35.69
C ASN A 1015 60.99 16.77 35.50
N VAL A 1016 61.21 16.05 34.40
CA VAL A 1016 60.64 14.74 34.09
C VAL A 1016 61.74 13.71 33.89
N CYS A 1017 62.77 14.02 33.11
CA CYS A 1017 63.81 13.07 32.72
C CYS A 1017 65.02 13.06 33.69
N GLU A 1018 65.44 11.87 34.15
CA GLU A 1018 66.67 11.69 34.96
C GLU A 1018 67.96 11.80 34.12
N SER A 1019 67.87 11.52 32.82
CA SER A 1019 68.94 11.71 31.84
C SER A 1019 68.38 12.24 30.51
N VAL A 1020 69.24 12.88 29.71
CA VAL A 1020 68.89 13.47 28.41
C VAL A 1020 70.00 13.27 27.39
N MET A 1021 69.67 13.29 26.10
CA MET A 1021 70.63 13.25 24.99
C MET A 1021 71.37 14.59 24.88
N CYS A 1022 72.64 14.64 25.31
CA CYS A 1022 73.46 15.85 25.30
C CYS A 1022 74.43 15.89 24.10
N ASN A 1023 74.24 16.88 23.25
CA ASN A 1023 75.08 17.22 22.10
C ASN A 1023 75.94 18.45 22.41
N ILE A 1024 77.26 18.31 22.35
CA ILE A 1024 78.22 19.42 22.49
C ILE A 1024 78.80 19.72 21.12
N SER A 1025 78.80 20.99 20.72
CA SER A 1025 79.38 21.44 19.44
C SER A 1025 80.30 22.65 19.62
N VAL A 1026 81.31 22.76 18.75
CA VAL A 1026 82.25 23.88 18.71
C VAL A 1026 82.24 24.48 17.30
N ASN A 1027 81.95 25.79 17.21
CA ASN A 1027 81.79 26.51 15.95
C ASN A 1027 80.84 25.81 14.97
N GLY A 1028 79.74 25.25 15.48
CA GLY A 1028 78.72 24.51 14.71
C GLY A 1028 79.09 23.07 14.33
N ASN A 1029 80.26 22.57 14.72
CA ASN A 1029 80.66 21.17 14.49
C ASN A 1029 80.39 20.35 15.76
N LEU A 1030 79.64 19.26 15.65
CA LEU A 1030 79.39 18.33 16.76
C LEU A 1030 80.72 17.68 17.20
N VAL A 1031 81.05 17.80 18.50
CA VAL A 1031 82.28 17.25 19.11
C VAL A 1031 82.00 16.12 20.11
N ASN A 1032 80.80 16.07 20.69
CA ASN A 1032 80.34 14.96 21.51
C ASN A 1032 78.82 14.80 21.39
N SER A 1033 78.33 13.57 21.47
CA SER A 1033 76.92 13.22 21.60
C SER A 1033 76.82 12.04 22.56
N SER A 1034 76.21 12.24 23.71
CA SER A 1034 76.12 11.23 24.77
C SER A 1034 74.96 11.51 25.70
N GLU A 1035 74.39 10.46 26.28
CA GLU A 1035 73.46 10.56 27.41
C GLU A 1035 74.13 11.30 28.59
N ALA A 1036 73.36 12.15 29.26
CA ALA A 1036 73.80 13.04 30.32
C ALA A 1036 72.77 13.10 31.44
N ASN A 1037 73.17 12.80 32.67
CA ASN A 1037 72.29 12.90 33.83
C ASN A 1037 71.90 14.35 34.09
N THR A 1038 70.62 14.58 34.39
CA THR A 1038 70.12 15.89 34.77
C THR A 1038 70.48 16.19 36.24
N SER A 1039 70.41 17.46 36.63
CA SER A 1039 70.74 17.95 37.99
C SER A 1039 72.19 17.77 38.47
N LEU A 1040 73.13 17.42 37.60
CA LEU A 1040 74.57 17.38 37.88
C LEU A 1040 75.35 18.39 37.03
N THR A 1041 76.39 18.99 37.62
CA THR A 1041 77.39 19.71 36.83
C THR A 1041 78.32 18.69 36.17
N LEU A 1042 78.30 18.69 34.84
CA LEU A 1042 79.07 17.82 33.96
C LEU A 1042 80.31 18.55 33.45
N THR A 1043 81.39 17.80 33.27
CA THR A 1043 82.69 18.31 32.83
C THR A 1043 83.13 17.59 31.55
N TYR A 1044 83.50 18.34 30.52
CA TYR A 1044 84.04 17.81 29.26
C TYR A 1044 85.29 18.61 28.85
N ASN A 1045 86.31 17.95 28.31
CA ASN A 1045 87.53 18.65 27.87
C ASN A 1045 87.48 18.92 26.37
N LEU A 1046 87.60 20.19 26.00
CA LEU A 1046 87.65 20.65 24.61
C LEU A 1046 89.06 21.09 24.25
N THR A 1047 89.54 20.73 23.05
CA THR A 1047 90.69 21.40 22.44
C THR A 1047 90.16 22.41 21.43
N LEU A 1048 90.37 23.69 21.73
CA LEU A 1048 89.90 24.83 20.95
C LEU A 1048 91.00 25.36 20.02
N ASN A 1049 90.60 26.08 18.97
CA ASN A 1049 91.54 26.69 18.03
C ASN A 1049 91.86 28.13 18.42
N GLU A 1050 93.00 28.66 17.96
CA GLU A 1050 93.35 30.07 18.13
C GLU A 1050 92.24 31.00 17.60
N GLY A 1051 91.86 32.02 18.37
CA GLY A 1051 90.76 32.94 18.09
C GLY A 1051 89.46 32.61 18.84
N GLU A 1052 88.35 33.16 18.38
CA GLU A 1052 87.02 32.99 18.99
C GLU A 1052 86.44 31.60 18.69
N ASN A 1053 85.93 30.92 19.73
CA ASN A 1053 85.27 29.62 19.64
C ASN A 1053 83.91 29.69 20.35
N ASN A 1054 82.84 29.43 19.62
CA ASN A 1054 81.49 29.29 20.16
C ASN A 1054 81.24 27.83 20.55
N ILE A 1055 80.95 27.59 21.83
CA ILE A 1055 80.63 26.28 22.37
C ILE A 1055 79.13 26.23 22.65
N THR A 1056 78.40 25.39 21.93
CA THR A 1056 76.96 25.19 22.10
C THR A 1056 76.70 23.81 22.69
N ILE A 1057 75.84 23.74 23.71
CA ILE A 1057 75.33 22.51 24.29
C ILE A 1057 73.83 22.47 24.04
N SER A 1058 73.36 21.35 23.49
CA SER A 1058 71.97 21.06 23.14
C SER A 1058 71.56 19.78 23.84
N ALA A 1059 70.51 19.85 24.66
CA ALA A 1059 69.96 18.74 25.42
C ALA A 1059 68.58 18.38 24.88
N ILE A 1060 68.37 17.10 24.61
CA ILE A 1060 67.13 16.56 24.04
C ILE A 1060 66.58 15.54 25.05
N ASP A 1061 65.35 15.75 25.53
CA ASP A 1061 64.66 14.80 26.41
C ASP A 1061 64.14 13.57 25.66
N ASP A 1062 63.51 12.64 26.39
CA ASP A 1062 62.99 11.39 25.83
C ASP A 1062 61.79 11.62 24.87
N VAL A 1063 61.10 12.77 24.96
CA VAL A 1063 59.96 13.12 24.09
C VAL A 1063 60.34 14.01 22.90
N GLY A 1064 61.61 14.43 22.83
CA GLY A 1064 62.20 15.22 21.77
C GLY A 1064 62.14 16.74 21.94
N ASN A 1065 61.79 17.27 23.12
CA ASN A 1065 61.95 18.71 23.38
C ASN A 1065 63.44 19.05 23.50
N ILE A 1066 63.84 20.23 23.01
CA ILE A 1066 65.25 20.63 22.88
C ILE A 1066 65.53 21.92 23.63
N GLY A 1067 66.48 21.87 24.57
CA GLY A 1067 67.03 23.04 25.26
C GLY A 1067 68.48 23.31 24.88
N GLU A 1068 68.86 24.57 24.65
CA GLU A 1068 70.22 24.91 24.20
C GLU A 1068 70.85 26.09 24.95
N SER A 1069 72.17 26.07 25.07
CA SER A 1069 72.98 27.16 25.64
C SER A 1069 74.29 27.33 24.88
N THR A 1070 74.79 28.56 24.73
CA THR A 1070 76.03 28.86 23.99
C THR A 1070 76.90 29.89 24.71
N ASN A 1071 78.18 29.57 24.90
CA ASN A 1071 79.21 30.51 25.38
C ASN A 1071 80.34 30.65 24.34
N ALA A 1072 80.79 31.88 24.10
CA ALA A 1072 81.99 32.18 23.32
C ALA A 1072 83.23 32.26 24.23
N VAL A 1073 84.38 31.80 23.75
CA VAL A 1073 85.68 31.94 24.41
C VAL A 1073 86.77 32.21 23.38
N THR A 1074 87.67 33.15 23.67
CA THR A 1074 88.80 33.48 22.80
C THR A 1074 90.08 32.79 23.29
N VAL A 1075 90.67 31.94 22.46
CA VAL A 1075 91.98 31.36 22.70
C VAL A 1075 93.04 32.30 22.13
N ASP A 1076 94.01 32.71 22.94
CA ASP A 1076 95.20 33.45 22.50
C ASP A 1076 96.45 32.79 23.09
N THR A 1077 97.14 32.00 22.26
CA THR A 1077 98.41 31.37 22.64
C THR A 1077 99.63 32.18 22.21
N THR A 1078 99.43 33.35 21.60
CA THR A 1078 100.53 34.21 21.19
C THR A 1078 101.09 35.00 22.37
N PHE A 1079 102.42 35.05 22.47
CA PHE A 1079 103.09 35.84 23.51
C PHE A 1079 103.31 37.29 23.03
N PRO A 1080 103.02 38.29 23.87
CA PRO A 1080 103.19 39.70 23.50
C PRO A 1080 104.67 39.99 23.20
N THR A 1081 104.93 40.55 22.03
CA THR A 1081 106.30 40.91 21.62
C THR A 1081 106.66 42.28 22.19
N VAL A 1082 107.68 42.34 23.05
CA VAL A 1082 108.13 43.57 23.73
C VAL A 1082 109.49 44.02 23.22
N VAL A 1083 109.60 45.28 22.79
CA VAL A 1083 110.83 45.89 22.26
C VAL A 1083 111.13 47.20 22.98
N ILE A 1084 112.37 47.34 23.48
CA ILE A 1084 112.89 48.59 24.05
C ILE A 1084 113.57 49.40 22.94
N ASN A 1085 113.04 50.58 22.65
CA ASN A 1085 113.58 51.47 21.62
C ASN A 1085 114.71 52.34 22.19
N THR A 1086 115.94 52.16 21.72
CA THR A 1086 117.10 52.92 22.19
C THR A 1086 117.10 54.36 21.65
N VAL A 1087 117.34 55.33 22.53
CA VAL A 1087 117.41 56.76 22.19
C VAL A 1087 118.87 57.21 22.14
N GLU A 1088 119.29 57.90 21.07
CA GLU A 1088 120.63 58.48 20.98
C GLU A 1088 120.84 59.62 21.99
N LYS A 1089 122.05 59.71 22.54
CA LYS A 1089 122.39 60.64 23.63
C LYS A 1089 122.41 62.11 23.18
N SER A 1090 121.54 62.92 23.76
CA SER A 1090 121.74 64.38 23.86
C SER A 1090 122.02 64.76 25.33
N TYR A 1091 123.10 65.52 25.56
CA TYR A 1091 123.44 66.01 26.90
C TYR A 1091 122.72 67.34 27.15
N ASN A 1092 121.65 67.34 27.96
CA ASN A 1092 121.38 68.25 29.10
C ASN A 1092 119.90 68.18 29.57
N TYR A 1093 119.70 68.18 30.90
CA TYR A 1093 118.44 68.29 31.69
C TYR A 1093 117.47 67.09 31.82
N ASN A 1094 117.55 66.42 32.98
CA ASN A 1094 116.49 66.03 33.91
C ASN A 1094 115.23 65.20 33.49
N SER A 1095 115.18 64.53 32.34
CA SER A 1095 114.29 63.36 32.20
C SER A 1095 114.82 62.33 31.19
N SER A 1096 114.66 61.04 31.50
CA SER A 1096 114.86 59.94 30.56
C SER A 1096 113.53 59.24 30.34
N ILE A 1097 113.08 59.14 29.09
CA ILE A 1097 111.87 58.42 28.72
C ILE A 1097 112.28 57.03 28.25
N LEU A 1098 111.72 55.99 28.87
CA LEU A 1098 111.83 54.62 28.42
C LEU A 1098 110.73 54.34 27.39
N ASN A 1099 111.07 54.33 26.10
CA ASN A 1099 110.12 53.97 25.04
C ASN A 1099 110.09 52.45 24.85
N VAL A 1100 109.10 51.80 25.46
CA VAL A 1100 108.75 50.40 25.18
C VAL A 1100 107.63 50.37 24.14
N THR A 1101 107.77 49.54 23.11
CA THR A 1101 106.65 49.11 22.27
C THR A 1101 106.35 47.66 22.59
N ALA A 1102 105.13 47.35 23.01
CA ALA A 1102 104.62 45.99 23.03
C ALA A 1102 103.56 45.86 21.93
N THR A 1103 103.55 44.72 21.24
CA THR A 1103 102.55 44.42 20.21
C THR A 1103 101.98 43.03 20.44
N ASP A 1104 100.68 42.99 20.61
CA ASP A 1104 99.83 41.81 20.70
C ASP A 1104 98.41 42.20 20.26
N THR A 1105 97.61 41.25 19.79
CA THR A 1105 96.24 41.50 19.35
C THR A 1105 95.29 41.69 20.55
N ASN A 1106 95.57 41.04 21.68
CA ASN A 1106 94.79 41.10 22.91
C ASN A 1106 95.64 41.59 24.11
N LEU A 1107 96.55 42.55 23.86
CA LEU A 1107 97.47 43.10 24.86
C LEU A 1107 96.74 43.73 26.07
N ASP A 1108 96.74 43.04 27.22
CA ASP A 1108 96.17 43.57 28.47
C ASP A 1108 97.04 44.69 29.09
N SER A 1109 98.30 44.39 29.42
CA SER A 1109 99.16 45.35 30.14
C SER A 1109 100.65 45.18 29.84
N VAL A 1110 101.41 46.26 30.05
CA VAL A 1110 102.87 46.31 29.86
C VAL A 1110 103.51 46.88 31.12
N VAL A 1111 104.34 46.07 31.80
CA VAL A 1111 105.05 46.47 33.01
C VAL A 1111 106.54 46.58 32.70
N ALA A 1112 107.14 47.72 33.04
CA ALA A 1112 108.58 47.96 32.90
C ALA A 1112 109.23 48.04 34.30
N GLU A 1113 110.12 47.09 34.60
CA GLU A 1113 110.90 47.09 35.84
C GLU A 1113 112.26 47.77 35.60
N ILE A 1114 112.60 48.76 36.42
CA ILE A 1114 113.82 49.58 36.28
C ILE A 1114 114.67 49.38 37.54
N ASN A 1115 115.86 48.78 37.36
CA ASN A 1115 116.88 48.56 38.40
C ASN A 1115 118.00 49.60 38.34
#